data_AF-A0A023WRT8-F1
#
_entry.id   AF-A0A023WRT8-F1
#
_cell.length_a   1.000
_cell.length_b   1.000
_cell.length_c   1.000
_cell.angle_alpha   90.00
_cell.angle_beta   90.00
_cell.angle_gamma   90.00
#
_symmetry.space_group_name_H-M   'P 1'
#
loop_
_entity.id
_entity.type
_entity.pdbx_description
1 polymer ?
#
loop_
_entity_poly.entity_id
_entity_poly.type
_entity_poly.pdbx_seq_one_letter_code
_entity_poly.pdbx_strand_id
1 'polypeptide(L)'
;MKFSEQWLRSWVNPQVSRDELVARLSMVGLEVDAVTPVAGSFSGVVVGEVLETVQHPDADKLRVCQVSNGNETFQVVCGAPNVRPGLKIPFAMIGAQLPGDFKIKKAKLRGVESNGMLCSETELQVGSDDSGLMELAGDAPVGTDFREYLGLDDASIEIGLTPNRGDCLSIAGLAREVGAIYGSAVSPVQFALAPVHHDDTRPVEVLAPKACPRYLGRVLRNVDLSRPTPLWMVERLRRSDIRSIDAVVDVTNYVMLELGQPLHAFDLAEIKGGIRVRMAEEGEKLVLLDGQEITLRADTLVIADHQRPLAIAGVMGGEHSGVSTATQNIFLESAFFDTIALAGKARSYGLHTDASHRYERGVDSQLARQAMERATSLLLDIVGGEAGPIIEVVSENDLPKVAPVTLRAERIKQMLGLEMDGAEVVRLLTSLGLVVAEEAKGRWQVCVPSHRFDIGLEVDLIEELGRLYGYDRLPVRYPQARLAPEAKPEARAELPLLRRLLVARGYQEAITYSFIDPKLFELFSPDMKPLQLANPISADMAAMRASLWPGLVKALQYNLNRQQPRVRLFEAGLRFVGQLQELEQESMLAGVLTGSRQPEGWTNSREAVDFYDIKADVEALLAFAGNAGVYRFVAGEHPALHPGQTARIERDGRLVGFVGSLHPELAGTLGIDQPVYMFELKLSEIAEGRMPSFAELSRFPEVRRDLAVLVGREIAADDILSCIREAAGENLTDLKLFDVYQGKGIDPLSKSMAVGLTWQHPSRTLNDDEVNGVMQKILTSLEERFNATLRK
;
A
#
# COMPACT_ATOMS: atom_id res chain seq x y z
N MET A 1 6.39 -14.69 5.04
CA MET A 1 7.08 -15.81 5.76
C MET A 1 7.20 -16.97 4.80
N LYS A 2 8.40 -17.52 4.60
CA LYS A 2 8.63 -18.61 3.65
C LYS A 2 9.13 -19.86 4.36
N PHE A 3 8.67 -21.04 3.93
CA PHE A 3 9.01 -22.31 4.56
C PHE A 3 8.98 -23.48 3.59
N SER A 4 9.73 -24.53 3.91
CA SER A 4 9.66 -25.84 3.24
C SER A 4 8.38 -26.58 3.62
N GLU A 5 7.61 -27.02 2.63
CA GLU A 5 6.42 -27.86 2.84
C GLU A 5 6.80 -29.18 3.53
N GLN A 6 7.88 -29.84 3.11
CA GLN A 6 8.36 -31.07 3.73
C GLN A 6 8.73 -30.86 5.20
N TRP A 7 9.35 -29.72 5.53
CA TRP A 7 9.66 -29.38 6.93
C TRP A 7 8.38 -29.17 7.74
N LEU A 8 7.38 -28.45 7.22
CA LEU A 8 6.08 -28.36 7.87
C LEU A 8 5.43 -29.74 8.05
N ARG A 9 5.50 -30.61 7.03
CA ARG A 9 4.92 -31.95 7.05
C ARG A 9 5.59 -32.90 8.04
N SER A 10 6.84 -32.64 8.44
CA SER A 10 7.48 -33.40 9.51
C SER A 10 6.87 -33.10 10.90
N TRP A 11 6.22 -31.94 11.05
CA TRP A 11 5.47 -31.58 12.26
C TRP A 11 4.01 -32.01 12.17
N VAL A 12 3.38 -31.82 11.02
CA VAL A 12 1.96 -32.14 10.81
C VAL A 12 1.71 -32.52 9.35
N ASN A 13 1.16 -33.72 9.11
CA ASN A 13 0.89 -34.18 7.75
C ASN A 13 -0.62 -34.41 7.54
N PRO A 14 -1.35 -33.43 6.96
CA PRO A 14 -2.82 -33.48 6.81
C PRO A 14 -3.34 -34.49 5.77
N GLN A 15 -2.47 -35.28 5.13
CA GLN A 15 -2.82 -36.27 4.10
C GLN A 15 -3.58 -35.68 2.89
N VAL A 16 -3.34 -34.41 2.58
CA VAL A 16 -3.82 -33.73 1.36
C VAL A 16 -2.66 -33.36 0.45
N SER A 17 -2.97 -33.13 -0.83
CA SER A 17 -2.01 -32.66 -1.83
C SER A 17 -1.45 -31.27 -1.49
N ARG A 18 -0.37 -30.87 -2.16
CA ARG A 18 0.20 -29.51 -2.07
C ARG A 18 -0.83 -28.45 -2.44
N ASP A 19 -1.55 -28.65 -3.54
CA ASP A 19 -2.52 -27.68 -4.06
C ASP A 19 -3.69 -27.48 -3.08
N GLU A 20 -4.18 -28.56 -2.47
CA GLU A 20 -5.21 -28.49 -1.43
C GLU A 20 -4.70 -27.80 -0.16
N LEU A 21 -3.46 -28.08 0.26
CA LEU A 21 -2.84 -27.40 1.40
C LEU A 21 -2.75 -25.90 1.16
N VAL A 22 -2.19 -25.50 0.01
CA VAL A 22 -2.01 -24.10 -0.40
C VAL A 22 -3.35 -23.38 -0.49
N ALA A 23 -4.33 -23.97 -1.16
CA ALA A 23 -5.67 -23.39 -1.28
C ALA A 23 -6.31 -23.21 0.11
N ARG A 24 -6.19 -24.20 1.00
CA ARG A 24 -6.81 -24.14 2.33
C ARG A 24 -6.16 -23.10 3.22
N LEU A 25 -4.83 -22.93 3.18
CA LEU A 25 -4.10 -21.91 3.94
C LEU A 25 -4.66 -20.51 3.64
N SER A 26 -4.79 -20.15 2.36
CA SER A 26 -5.35 -18.87 1.96
C SER A 26 -6.79 -18.68 2.45
N MET A 27 -7.63 -19.72 2.36
CA MET A 27 -9.03 -19.67 2.80
C MET A 27 -9.23 -19.51 4.31
N VAL A 28 -8.19 -19.73 5.12
CA VAL A 28 -8.27 -19.59 6.59
C VAL A 28 -7.46 -18.41 7.12
N GLY A 29 -7.11 -17.45 6.26
CA GLY A 29 -6.42 -16.21 6.64
C GLY A 29 -4.90 -16.26 6.58
N LEU A 30 -4.31 -17.28 5.95
CA LEU A 30 -2.88 -17.40 5.69
C LEU A 30 -2.63 -17.37 4.18
N GLU A 31 -2.80 -16.19 3.58
CA GLU A 31 -2.70 -15.99 2.12
C GLU A 31 -1.34 -16.44 1.58
N VAL A 32 -1.36 -17.43 0.69
CA VAL A 32 -0.16 -17.93 0.01
C VAL A 32 0.15 -17.04 -1.20
N ASP A 33 1.27 -16.32 -1.13
CA ASP A 33 1.74 -15.41 -2.17
C ASP A 33 2.48 -16.16 -3.30
N ALA A 34 3.25 -17.18 -2.95
CA ALA A 34 4.05 -17.94 -3.90
C ALA A 34 4.30 -19.39 -3.45
N VAL A 35 4.47 -20.27 -4.44
CA VAL A 35 4.91 -21.66 -4.26
C VAL A 35 6.00 -21.94 -5.29
N THR A 36 7.22 -22.17 -4.82
CA THR A 36 8.40 -22.37 -5.69
C THR A 36 9.04 -23.73 -5.42
N PRO A 37 9.28 -24.57 -6.44
CA PRO A 37 10.08 -25.78 -6.28
C PRO A 37 11.46 -25.47 -5.70
N VAL A 38 11.96 -26.32 -4.80
CA VAL A 38 13.25 -26.07 -4.09
C VAL A 38 14.49 -26.35 -4.97
N ALA A 39 14.29 -26.98 -6.12
CA ALA A 39 15.31 -27.42 -7.06
C ALA A 39 14.78 -27.46 -8.51
N GLY A 40 15.69 -27.45 -9.48
CA GLY A 40 15.37 -27.75 -10.89
C GLY A 40 14.92 -29.19 -11.10
N SER A 41 14.36 -29.47 -12.29
CA SER A 41 13.94 -30.81 -12.69
C SER A 41 15.10 -31.59 -13.32
N PHE A 42 15.46 -32.72 -12.75
CA PHE A 42 16.52 -33.61 -13.26
C PHE A 42 16.31 -35.07 -12.83
N SER A 43 17.01 -36.02 -13.48
CA SER A 43 16.96 -37.45 -13.17
C SER A 43 18.29 -38.15 -13.44
N GLY A 44 18.52 -39.30 -12.80
CA GLY A 44 19.72 -40.13 -13.01
C GLY A 44 20.99 -39.60 -12.31
N VAL A 45 20.81 -38.74 -11.31
CA VAL A 45 21.90 -38.21 -10.46
C VAL A 45 21.86 -38.95 -9.13
N VAL A 46 22.96 -39.58 -8.75
CA VAL A 46 23.07 -40.39 -7.53
C VAL A 46 24.17 -39.85 -6.63
N VAL A 47 24.16 -40.22 -5.34
CA VAL A 47 25.30 -39.96 -4.45
C VAL A 47 26.49 -40.82 -4.89
N GLY A 48 27.60 -40.19 -5.26
CA GLY A 48 28.85 -40.84 -5.66
C GLY A 48 29.99 -40.57 -4.70
N GLU A 49 31.02 -41.40 -4.72
CA GLU A 49 32.25 -41.22 -3.94
C GLU A 49 33.49 -41.19 -4.84
N VAL A 50 34.31 -40.16 -4.71
CA VAL A 50 35.58 -40.06 -5.41
C VAL A 50 36.61 -40.96 -4.72
N LEU A 51 36.99 -42.07 -5.35
CA LEU A 51 37.96 -43.03 -4.80
C LEU A 51 39.41 -42.57 -5.04
N GLU A 52 39.68 -42.05 -6.24
CA GLU A 52 41.02 -41.64 -6.67
C GLU A 52 40.94 -40.45 -7.62
N THR A 53 41.94 -39.55 -7.57
CA THR A 53 42.10 -38.45 -8.51
C THR A 53 43.54 -38.38 -9.02
N VAL A 54 43.74 -38.40 -10.33
CA VAL A 54 45.06 -38.20 -10.96
C VAL A 54 45.05 -36.96 -11.86
N GLN A 55 46.21 -36.32 -12.05
CA GLN A 55 46.36 -35.21 -12.99
C GLN A 55 46.03 -35.68 -14.41
N HIS A 56 45.24 -34.92 -15.16
CA HIS A 56 45.00 -35.24 -16.56
C HIS A 56 46.29 -35.08 -17.39
N PRO A 57 46.68 -36.08 -18.21
CA PRO A 57 47.97 -36.08 -18.91
C PRO A 57 48.16 -34.91 -19.88
N ASP A 58 47.07 -34.46 -20.50
CA ASP A 58 47.08 -33.41 -21.53
C ASP A 58 46.32 -32.12 -21.13
N ALA A 59 46.03 -31.91 -19.83
CA ALA A 59 45.32 -30.71 -19.39
C ALA A 59 45.57 -30.34 -17.91
N ASP A 60 46.21 -29.20 -17.66
CA ASP A 60 46.60 -28.78 -16.30
C ASP A 60 45.41 -28.52 -15.36
N LYS A 61 44.29 -28.03 -15.91
CA LYS A 61 43.07 -27.71 -15.15
C LYS A 61 42.10 -28.89 -14.96
N LEU A 62 42.43 -30.09 -15.46
CA LEU A 62 41.55 -31.26 -15.36
C LEU A 62 42.16 -32.36 -14.50
N ARG A 63 41.28 -33.08 -13.81
CA ARG A 63 41.58 -34.30 -13.05
C ARG A 63 40.83 -35.47 -13.66
N VAL A 64 41.47 -36.63 -13.71
CA VAL A 64 40.81 -37.90 -14.04
C VAL A 64 40.49 -38.59 -12.72
N CYS A 65 39.21 -38.78 -12.46
CA CYS A 65 38.69 -39.29 -11.19
C CYS A 65 38.14 -40.71 -11.39
N GLN A 66 38.36 -41.59 -10.42
CA GLN A 66 37.63 -42.86 -10.29
C GLN A 66 36.52 -42.67 -9.26
N VAL A 67 35.26 -42.79 -9.70
CA VAL A 67 34.08 -42.47 -8.89
C VAL A 67 33.20 -43.70 -8.73
N SER A 68 32.88 -44.07 -7.50
CA SER A 68 31.97 -45.16 -7.19
C SER A 68 30.53 -44.67 -7.06
N ASN A 69 29.58 -45.39 -7.65
CA ASN A 69 28.15 -45.24 -7.35
C ASN A 69 27.63 -46.31 -6.36
N GLY A 70 28.54 -47.06 -5.72
CA GLY A 70 28.23 -48.12 -4.77
C GLY A 70 28.18 -49.52 -5.39
N ASN A 71 27.91 -49.62 -6.70
CA ASN A 71 27.88 -50.88 -7.44
C ASN A 71 29.06 -51.01 -8.41
N GLU A 72 29.40 -49.93 -9.10
CA GLU A 72 30.44 -49.89 -10.13
C GLU A 72 31.32 -48.64 -9.94
N THR A 73 32.54 -48.70 -10.48
CA THR A 73 33.48 -47.58 -10.52
C THR A 73 33.59 -47.03 -11.94
N PHE A 74 33.47 -45.71 -12.06
CA PHE A 74 33.44 -44.99 -13.34
C PHE A 74 34.60 -44.01 -13.41
N GLN A 75 35.27 -43.99 -14.56
CA GLN A 75 36.22 -42.93 -14.89
C GLN A 75 35.45 -41.66 -15.31
N VAL A 76 35.68 -40.55 -14.59
CA VAL A 76 35.04 -39.24 -14.84
C VAL A 76 36.11 -38.16 -14.85
N VAL A 77 36.14 -37.33 -15.89
CA VAL A 77 37.04 -36.18 -15.98
C VAL A 77 36.34 -34.97 -15.36
N CYS A 78 36.98 -34.33 -14.37
CA CYS A 78 36.43 -33.19 -13.64
C CYS A 78 37.43 -32.02 -13.64
N GLY A 79 36.94 -30.79 -13.76
CA GLY A 79 37.75 -29.56 -13.72
C GLY A 79 37.55 -28.71 -12.46
N ALA A 80 36.70 -29.14 -11.53
CA ALA A 80 36.40 -28.38 -10.33
C ALA A 80 37.61 -28.33 -9.39
N PRO A 81 37.90 -27.18 -8.76
CA PRO A 81 39.11 -27.00 -7.96
C PRO A 81 39.09 -27.81 -6.65
N ASN A 82 37.91 -28.18 -6.15
CA ASN A 82 37.74 -28.87 -4.88
C ASN A 82 37.68 -30.42 -4.97
N VAL A 83 37.76 -31.00 -6.17
CA VAL A 83 37.71 -32.46 -6.36
C VAL A 83 38.93 -33.15 -5.72
N ARG A 84 38.68 -34.11 -4.82
CA ARG A 84 39.73 -34.85 -4.08
C ARG A 84 39.22 -36.23 -3.66
N PRO A 85 40.11 -37.21 -3.38
CA PRO A 85 39.71 -38.52 -2.88
C PRO A 85 38.94 -38.45 -1.56
N GLY A 86 37.97 -39.34 -1.37
CA GLY A 86 37.09 -39.42 -0.21
C GLY A 86 35.85 -38.52 -0.26
N LEU A 87 35.71 -37.68 -1.30
CA LEU A 87 34.63 -36.71 -1.40
C LEU A 87 33.33 -37.37 -1.88
N LYS A 88 32.22 -37.13 -1.15
CA LYS A 88 30.86 -37.53 -1.56
C LYS A 88 30.22 -36.41 -2.39
N ILE A 89 29.72 -36.74 -3.59
CA ILE A 89 29.22 -35.76 -4.57
C ILE A 89 27.90 -36.18 -5.21
N PRO A 90 27.15 -35.27 -5.84
CA PRO A 90 26.15 -35.62 -6.82
C PRO A 90 26.83 -36.08 -8.12
N PHE A 91 26.62 -37.34 -8.49
CA PHE A 91 27.16 -37.97 -9.69
C PHE A 91 26.06 -38.16 -10.74
N ALA A 92 26.12 -37.38 -11.82
CA ALA A 92 25.25 -37.56 -12.98
C ALA A 92 25.80 -38.66 -13.90
N MET A 93 25.12 -39.80 -13.92
CA MET A 93 25.51 -40.97 -14.71
C MET A 93 25.21 -40.78 -16.20
N ILE A 94 25.79 -41.61 -17.07
CA ILE A 94 25.38 -41.64 -18.49
C ILE A 94 23.88 -41.91 -18.59
N GLY A 95 23.18 -41.08 -19.37
CA GLY A 95 21.72 -41.15 -19.50
C GLY A 95 20.97 -40.20 -18.57
N ALA A 96 21.64 -39.64 -17.54
CA ALA A 96 21.06 -38.61 -16.68
C ALA A 96 20.60 -37.38 -17.49
N GLN A 97 19.55 -36.75 -17.01
CA GLN A 97 18.94 -35.57 -17.62
C GLN A 97 19.00 -34.43 -16.60
N LEU A 98 19.81 -33.41 -16.87
CA LEU A 98 19.96 -32.22 -16.03
C LEU A 98 19.04 -31.09 -16.51
N PRO A 99 18.85 -30.01 -15.70
CA PRO A 99 18.05 -28.87 -16.08
C PRO A 99 18.51 -28.23 -17.41
N GLY A 100 17.57 -27.64 -18.15
CA GLY A 100 17.84 -27.05 -19.46
C GLY A 100 18.03 -28.07 -20.60
N ASP A 101 17.37 -29.23 -20.50
CA ASP A 101 17.42 -30.32 -21.47
C ASP A 101 18.83 -30.90 -21.73
N PHE A 102 19.72 -30.82 -20.73
CA PHE A 102 21.09 -31.30 -20.83
C PHE A 102 21.22 -32.80 -20.49
N LYS A 103 21.37 -33.64 -21.52
CA LYS A 103 21.53 -35.10 -21.37
C LYS A 103 22.99 -35.54 -21.27
N ILE A 104 23.35 -36.26 -20.21
CA ILE A 104 24.69 -36.81 -20.01
C ILE A 104 24.96 -37.98 -20.97
N LYS A 105 26.05 -37.88 -21.72
CA LYS A 105 26.51 -38.89 -22.68
C LYS A 105 27.97 -39.24 -22.39
N LYS A 106 28.42 -40.40 -22.89
CA LYS A 106 29.84 -40.73 -22.90
C LYS A 106 30.61 -39.67 -23.67
N ALA A 107 31.65 -39.10 -23.06
CA ALA A 107 32.48 -38.06 -23.65
C ALA A 107 33.95 -38.47 -23.69
N LYS A 108 34.73 -37.82 -24.53
CA LYS A 108 36.19 -37.92 -24.54
C LYS A 108 36.75 -36.50 -24.42
N LEU A 109 37.20 -36.15 -23.21
CA LEU A 109 37.71 -34.82 -22.89
C LEU A 109 39.23 -34.87 -23.03
N ARG A 110 39.78 -34.10 -23.98
CA ARG A 110 41.24 -34.01 -24.24
C ARG A 110 41.94 -35.37 -24.36
N GLY A 111 41.27 -36.38 -24.92
CA GLY A 111 41.84 -37.70 -25.15
C GLY A 111 41.52 -38.76 -24.09
N VAL A 112 40.98 -38.37 -22.93
CA VAL A 112 40.58 -39.29 -21.85
C VAL A 112 39.06 -39.48 -21.85
N GLU A 113 38.59 -40.73 -21.70
CA GLU A 113 37.16 -41.03 -21.62
C GLU A 113 36.54 -40.52 -20.31
N SER A 114 35.34 -39.97 -20.36
CA SER A 114 34.54 -39.58 -19.19
C SER A 114 33.15 -40.20 -19.27
N ASN A 115 32.79 -40.98 -18.25
CA ASN A 115 31.56 -41.78 -18.18
C ASN A 115 30.52 -41.19 -17.22
N GLY A 116 30.41 -39.86 -17.20
CA GLY A 116 29.44 -39.12 -16.41
C GLY A 116 29.97 -37.72 -16.09
N MET A 117 29.35 -37.06 -15.11
CA MET A 117 29.68 -35.72 -14.66
C MET A 117 29.47 -35.59 -13.15
N LEU A 118 30.38 -34.89 -12.46
CA LEU A 118 30.23 -34.52 -11.05
C LEU A 118 29.63 -33.12 -11.00
N CYS A 119 28.58 -32.90 -10.22
CA CYS A 119 27.77 -31.69 -10.34
C CYS A 119 28.02 -30.64 -9.26
N SER A 120 27.88 -29.36 -9.64
CA SER A 120 27.73 -28.22 -8.72
C SER A 120 26.26 -27.99 -8.31
N GLU A 121 26.05 -27.05 -7.38
CA GLU A 121 24.69 -26.62 -7.01
C GLU A 121 23.95 -25.94 -8.17
N THR A 122 24.66 -25.10 -8.93
CA THR A 122 24.10 -24.34 -10.06
C THR A 122 23.70 -25.23 -11.23
N GLU A 123 24.48 -26.27 -11.53
CA GLU A 123 24.16 -27.24 -12.59
C GLU A 123 22.89 -28.02 -12.29
N LEU A 124 22.63 -28.33 -11.02
CA LEU A 124 21.40 -29.00 -10.57
C LEU A 124 20.26 -28.03 -10.26
N GLN A 125 20.52 -26.72 -10.32
CA GLN A 125 19.62 -25.65 -9.89
C GLN A 125 19.09 -25.87 -8.46
N VAL A 126 19.94 -26.36 -7.56
CA VAL A 126 19.62 -26.55 -6.13
C VAL A 126 20.12 -25.41 -5.25
N GLY A 127 21.05 -24.59 -5.76
CA GLY A 127 21.64 -23.47 -5.05
C GLY A 127 22.36 -22.55 -6.01
N SER A 128 23.04 -21.55 -5.46
CA SER A 128 23.71 -20.50 -6.24
C SER A 128 25.24 -20.62 -6.24
N ASP A 129 25.83 -21.58 -5.53
CA ASP A 129 27.28 -21.74 -5.49
C ASP A 129 27.82 -22.34 -6.80
N ASP A 130 28.72 -21.62 -7.46
CA ASP A 130 29.43 -22.00 -8.67
C ASP A 130 30.94 -22.21 -8.45
N SER A 131 31.42 -22.14 -7.20
CA SER A 131 32.83 -22.21 -6.86
C SER A 131 33.46 -23.60 -7.07
N GLY A 132 32.65 -24.66 -7.11
CA GLY A 132 33.10 -26.03 -7.28
C GLY A 132 31.98 -27.07 -7.27
N LEU A 133 32.36 -28.33 -7.01
CA LEU A 133 31.41 -29.43 -6.81
C LEU A 133 30.63 -29.23 -5.52
N MET A 134 29.37 -29.65 -5.51
CA MET A 134 28.57 -29.69 -4.29
C MET A 134 29.08 -30.81 -3.38
N GLU A 135 29.75 -30.45 -2.28
CA GLU A 135 30.26 -31.43 -1.31
C GLU A 135 29.11 -31.92 -0.41
N LEU A 136 28.92 -33.23 -0.37
CA LEU A 136 27.92 -33.87 0.50
C LEU A 136 28.54 -34.30 1.83
N ALA A 137 27.70 -34.56 2.82
CA ALA A 137 28.14 -35.09 4.10
C ALA A 137 28.93 -36.40 3.92
N GLY A 138 29.96 -36.62 4.75
CA GLY A 138 30.84 -37.77 4.62
C GLY A 138 30.15 -39.13 4.78
N ASP A 139 29.02 -39.15 5.50
CA ASP A 139 28.14 -40.28 5.73
C ASP A 139 27.02 -40.42 4.67
N ALA A 140 27.04 -39.62 3.60
CA ALA A 140 26.03 -39.70 2.54
C ALA A 140 26.00 -41.11 1.89
N PRO A 141 24.79 -41.71 1.72
CA PRO A 141 24.63 -43.08 1.27
C PRO A 141 24.85 -43.21 -0.25
N VAL A 142 26.05 -43.64 -0.63
CA VAL A 142 26.47 -43.81 -2.03
C VAL A 142 25.52 -44.76 -2.77
N GLY A 143 25.08 -44.35 -3.97
CA GLY A 143 24.14 -45.06 -4.83
C GLY A 143 22.69 -44.62 -4.68
N THR A 144 22.35 -43.88 -3.62
CA THR A 144 21.00 -43.32 -3.43
C THR A 144 20.72 -42.22 -4.46
N ASP A 145 19.47 -42.09 -4.91
CA ASP A 145 19.07 -40.97 -5.76
C ASP A 145 19.30 -39.65 -5.02
N PHE A 146 19.88 -38.68 -5.72
CA PHE A 146 20.26 -37.42 -5.11
C PHE A 146 19.03 -36.59 -4.68
N ARG A 147 17.90 -36.70 -5.40
CA ARG A 147 16.65 -36.02 -5.03
C ARG A 147 16.05 -36.62 -3.77
N GLU A 148 16.14 -37.94 -3.61
CA GLU A 148 15.72 -38.62 -2.38
C GLU A 148 16.58 -38.21 -1.19
N TYR A 149 17.90 -38.24 -1.34
CA TYR A 149 18.85 -37.90 -0.26
C TYR A 149 18.66 -36.47 0.28
N LEU A 150 18.46 -35.48 -0.59
CA LEU A 150 18.25 -34.09 -0.18
C LEU A 150 16.77 -33.68 -0.01
N GLY A 151 15.82 -34.58 -0.27
CA GLY A 151 14.39 -34.25 -0.27
C GLY A 151 14.06 -33.10 -1.22
N LEU A 152 14.45 -33.23 -2.50
CA LEU A 152 14.30 -32.16 -3.51
C LEU A 152 12.92 -32.11 -4.15
N ASP A 153 12.08 -33.13 -3.93
CA ASP A 153 10.68 -33.14 -4.35
C ASP A 153 9.80 -32.41 -3.32
N ASP A 154 10.21 -31.17 -3.04
CA ASP A 154 9.66 -30.26 -2.04
C ASP A 154 9.36 -28.90 -2.68
N ALA A 155 8.61 -28.04 -1.98
CA ALA A 155 8.39 -26.67 -2.38
C ALA A 155 8.55 -25.73 -1.19
N SER A 156 9.08 -24.54 -1.48
CA SER A 156 8.98 -23.41 -0.58
C SER A 156 7.64 -22.71 -0.79
N ILE A 157 6.87 -22.58 0.28
CA ILE A 157 5.59 -21.88 0.32
C ILE A 157 5.82 -20.54 1.03
N GLU A 158 5.40 -19.45 0.42
CA GLU A 158 5.46 -18.09 0.96
C GLU A 158 4.07 -17.60 1.34
N ILE A 159 3.93 -17.07 2.56
CA ILE A 159 2.67 -16.57 3.12
C ILE A 159 2.79 -15.09 3.51
N GLY A 160 1.80 -14.30 3.09
CA GLY A 160 1.55 -12.93 3.47
C GLY A 160 0.78 -12.86 4.80
N LEU A 161 1.51 -12.85 5.91
CA LEU A 161 0.90 -12.83 7.24
C LEU A 161 0.35 -11.45 7.60
N THR A 162 -0.88 -11.42 8.13
CA THR A 162 -1.45 -10.22 8.73
C THR A 162 -0.79 -9.92 10.09
N PRO A 163 -0.77 -8.65 10.55
CA PRO A 163 -0.04 -8.26 11.76
C PRO A 163 -0.47 -8.96 13.06
N ASN A 164 -1.70 -9.50 13.11
CA ASN A 164 -2.23 -10.21 14.27
C ASN A 164 -1.73 -11.67 14.39
N ARG A 165 -1.14 -12.23 13.33
CA ARG A 165 -0.69 -13.63 13.27
C ARG A 165 0.83 -13.78 13.47
N GLY A 166 1.37 -13.08 14.47
CA GLY A 166 2.79 -13.17 14.85
C GLY A 166 3.22 -14.60 15.22
N ASP A 167 2.30 -15.38 15.77
CA ASP A 167 2.48 -16.80 16.10
C ASP A 167 2.89 -17.65 14.89
N CYS A 168 2.43 -17.29 13.70
CA CYS A 168 2.70 -17.99 12.45
C CYS A 168 4.04 -17.62 11.79
N LEU A 169 4.88 -16.80 12.41
CA LEU A 169 6.23 -16.48 11.92
C LEU A 169 7.26 -17.61 12.19
N SER A 170 6.78 -18.85 12.29
CA SER A 170 7.57 -20.05 12.57
C SER A 170 6.92 -21.33 12.03
N ILE A 171 7.72 -22.39 11.87
CA ILE A 171 7.23 -23.73 11.54
C ILE A 171 6.33 -24.26 12.65
N ALA A 172 6.69 -24.06 13.93
CA ALA A 172 5.86 -24.49 15.06
C ALA A 172 4.46 -23.84 15.04
N GLY A 173 4.38 -22.54 14.73
CA GLY A 173 3.11 -21.83 14.61
C GLY A 173 2.27 -22.29 13.42
N LEU A 174 2.89 -22.38 12.23
CA LEU A 174 2.22 -22.88 11.02
C LEU A 174 1.76 -24.33 11.19
N ALA A 175 2.55 -25.17 11.84
CA ALA A 175 2.17 -26.55 12.14
C ALA A 175 0.97 -26.62 13.09
N ARG A 176 0.90 -25.73 14.08
CA ARG A 176 -0.26 -25.62 14.97
C ARG A 176 -1.52 -25.25 14.21
N GLU A 177 -1.43 -24.27 13.31
CA GLU A 177 -2.55 -23.88 12.44
C GLU A 177 -3.00 -25.03 11.55
N VAL A 178 -2.08 -25.68 10.82
CA VAL A 178 -2.44 -26.83 9.97
C VAL A 178 -3.02 -27.98 10.79
N GLY A 179 -2.52 -28.22 12.00
CA GLY A 179 -3.11 -29.15 12.95
C GLY A 179 -4.57 -28.81 13.29
N ALA A 180 -4.85 -27.54 13.60
CA ALA A 180 -6.19 -27.06 13.90
C ALA A 180 -7.15 -27.15 12.69
N ILE A 181 -6.70 -26.70 11.52
CA ILE A 181 -7.48 -26.67 10.27
C ILE A 181 -7.93 -28.08 9.86
N TYR A 182 -7.02 -29.05 9.95
CA TYR A 182 -7.27 -30.42 9.49
C TYR A 182 -7.63 -31.40 10.60
N GLY A 183 -7.66 -30.96 11.87
CA GLY A 183 -7.84 -31.85 13.03
C GLY A 183 -6.74 -32.92 13.13
N SER A 184 -5.52 -32.60 12.69
CA SER A 184 -4.39 -33.51 12.63
C SER A 184 -3.50 -33.35 13.87
N ALA A 185 -2.88 -34.46 14.31
CA ALA A 185 -1.93 -34.41 15.42
C ALA A 185 -0.65 -33.67 14.99
N VAL A 186 -0.24 -32.71 15.82
CA VAL A 186 1.04 -32.00 15.65
C VAL A 186 2.08 -32.72 16.48
N SER A 187 3.23 -33.01 15.88
CA SER A 187 4.37 -33.68 16.51
C SER A 187 5.53 -32.69 16.66
N PRO A 188 5.67 -32.01 17.80
CA PRO A 188 6.79 -31.12 18.04
C PRO A 188 8.12 -31.86 18.01
N VAL A 189 9.18 -31.17 17.58
CA VAL A 189 10.55 -31.70 17.61
C VAL A 189 10.92 -32.05 19.06
N GLN A 190 11.32 -33.31 19.26
CA GLN A 190 11.90 -33.79 20.50
C GLN A 190 13.42 -33.59 20.45
N PHE A 191 14.00 -33.03 21.50
CA PHE A 191 15.45 -32.87 21.64
C PHE A 191 15.86 -33.06 23.09
N ALA A 192 17.08 -33.52 23.31
CA ALA A 192 17.63 -33.68 24.65
C ALA A 192 18.03 -32.31 25.23
N LEU A 193 17.81 -32.12 26.53
CA LEU A 193 18.34 -30.95 27.24
C LEU A 193 19.86 -31.03 27.28
N ALA A 194 20.53 -29.92 27.00
CA ALA A 194 21.99 -29.91 26.95
C ALA A 194 22.56 -30.02 28.38
N PRO A 195 23.48 -30.99 28.65
CA PRO A 195 24.06 -31.13 29.98
C PRO A 195 24.92 -29.92 30.35
N VAL A 196 24.95 -29.61 31.64
CA VAL A 196 25.84 -28.59 32.20
C VAL A 196 27.20 -29.23 32.45
N HIS A 197 28.25 -28.70 31.82
CA HIS A 197 29.62 -29.21 31.89
C HIS A 197 30.49 -28.43 32.87
N HIS A 198 30.15 -27.17 33.14
CA HIS A 198 30.85 -26.27 34.05
C HIS A 198 29.89 -25.25 34.68
N ASP A 199 30.31 -24.55 35.73
CA ASP A 199 29.47 -23.56 36.45
C ASP A 199 29.65 -22.11 35.97
N ASP A 200 30.47 -21.88 34.94
CA ASP A 200 30.73 -20.53 34.43
C ASP A 200 29.46 -19.83 33.92
N THR A 201 29.33 -18.56 34.31
CA THR A 201 28.15 -17.72 34.12
C THR A 201 28.57 -16.25 33.94
N ARG A 202 27.63 -15.41 33.50
CA ARG A 202 27.76 -13.95 33.49
C ARG A 202 26.58 -13.33 34.23
N PRO A 203 26.78 -12.36 35.13
CA PRO A 203 25.67 -11.71 35.79
C PRO A 203 24.78 -11.02 34.74
N VAL A 204 23.47 -11.16 34.89
CA VAL A 204 22.46 -10.53 34.04
C VAL A 204 21.60 -9.63 34.92
N GLU A 205 21.54 -8.35 34.57
CA GLU A 205 20.68 -7.35 35.19
C GLU A 205 19.63 -6.88 34.19
N VAL A 206 18.35 -7.00 34.55
CA VAL A 206 17.24 -6.43 33.76
C VAL A 206 16.76 -5.17 34.47
N LEU A 207 17.21 -4.02 33.98
CA LEU A 207 16.92 -2.71 34.57
C LEU A 207 15.64 -2.08 34.00
N ALA A 208 15.16 -2.60 32.87
CA ALA A 208 13.89 -2.21 32.26
C ALA A 208 12.93 -3.42 32.15
N PRO A 209 12.47 -3.99 33.29
CA PRO A 209 11.72 -5.25 33.30
C PRO A 209 10.36 -5.19 32.60
N LYS A 210 9.77 -4.00 32.44
CA LYS A 210 8.57 -3.81 31.61
C LYS A 210 8.82 -4.04 30.13
N ALA A 211 9.99 -3.65 29.64
CA ALA A 211 10.36 -3.78 28.22
C ALA A 211 11.00 -5.13 27.92
N CYS A 212 11.64 -5.76 28.91
CA CYS A 212 12.16 -7.12 28.84
C CYS A 212 11.76 -7.90 30.11
N PRO A 213 10.55 -8.47 30.18
CA PRO A 213 10.12 -9.22 31.37
C PRO A 213 10.88 -10.52 31.60
N ARG A 214 11.56 -11.07 30.59
CA ARG A 214 12.30 -12.33 30.69
C ARG A 214 13.54 -12.29 29.80
N TYR A 215 14.70 -12.58 30.40
CA TYR A 215 15.97 -12.69 29.70
C TYR A 215 16.71 -13.95 30.14
N LEU A 216 17.13 -14.77 29.18
CA LEU A 216 17.96 -15.94 29.42
C LEU A 216 19.34 -15.75 28.81
N GLY A 217 20.36 -16.11 29.58
CA GLY A 217 21.76 -16.13 29.19
C GLY A 217 22.38 -17.50 29.36
N ARG A 218 23.25 -17.93 28.45
CA ARG A 218 24.03 -19.17 28.63
C ARG A 218 25.44 -19.03 28.07
N VAL A 219 26.43 -19.46 28.85
CA VAL A 219 27.84 -19.51 28.42
C VAL A 219 28.13 -20.85 27.73
N LEU A 220 28.75 -20.81 26.56
CA LEU A 220 29.38 -21.98 25.93
C LEU A 220 30.87 -21.72 25.75
N ARG A 221 31.70 -22.64 26.25
CA ARG A 221 33.16 -22.57 26.20
C ARG A 221 33.72 -23.45 25.10
N ASN A 222 34.89 -23.07 24.58
CA ASN A 222 35.71 -23.87 23.68
C ASN A 222 34.98 -24.35 22.41
N VAL A 223 34.19 -23.46 21.78
CA VAL A 223 33.52 -23.75 20.51
C VAL A 223 34.50 -23.68 19.34
N ASP A 224 34.37 -24.59 18.37
CA ASP A 224 35.14 -24.57 17.13
C ASP A 224 34.32 -24.00 15.98
N LEU A 225 34.47 -22.69 15.75
CA LEU A 225 33.75 -21.96 14.70
C LEU A 225 34.30 -22.22 13.29
N SER A 226 35.36 -23.02 13.14
CA SER A 226 35.83 -23.45 11.82
C SER A 226 35.01 -24.60 11.23
N ARG A 227 34.19 -25.27 12.06
CA ARG A 227 33.31 -26.36 11.62
C ARG A 227 32.16 -25.81 10.77
N PRO A 228 31.84 -26.43 9.62
CA PRO A 228 30.78 -25.96 8.75
C PRO A 228 29.39 -26.26 9.31
N THR A 229 28.40 -25.44 8.94
CA THR A 229 26.98 -25.72 9.16
C THR A 229 26.59 -27.01 8.43
N PRO A 230 25.87 -27.95 9.07
CA PRO A 230 25.46 -29.19 8.41
C PRO A 230 24.44 -28.92 7.29
N LEU A 231 24.57 -29.66 6.19
CA LEU A 231 23.82 -29.43 4.96
C LEU A 231 22.28 -29.42 5.15
N TRP A 232 21.74 -30.26 6.03
CA TRP A 232 20.30 -30.30 6.32
C TRP A 232 19.78 -28.98 6.90
N MET A 233 20.60 -28.27 7.68
CA MET A 233 20.25 -26.98 8.28
C MET A 233 20.36 -25.88 7.22
N VAL A 234 21.44 -25.89 6.42
CA VAL A 234 21.60 -24.99 5.27
C VAL A 234 20.40 -25.07 4.34
N GLU A 235 19.94 -26.29 4.01
CA GLU A 235 18.78 -26.50 3.15
C GLU A 235 17.48 -25.95 3.75
N ARG A 236 17.24 -26.14 5.06
CA ARG A 236 16.04 -25.58 5.72
C ARG A 236 16.07 -24.06 5.77
N LEU A 237 17.23 -23.45 6.04
CA LEU A 237 17.42 -22.00 5.99
C LEU A 237 17.18 -21.46 4.57
N ARG A 238 17.82 -22.07 3.56
CA ARG A 238 17.71 -21.68 2.15
C ARG A 238 16.26 -21.73 1.65
N ARG A 239 15.52 -22.78 2.00
CA ARG A 239 14.09 -22.93 1.63
C ARG A 239 13.17 -21.91 2.32
N SER A 240 13.69 -21.15 3.28
CA SER A 240 13.05 -20.03 3.98
C SER A 240 13.66 -18.67 3.62
N ASP A 241 14.43 -18.59 2.53
CA ASP A 241 15.15 -17.39 2.07
C ASP A 241 16.18 -16.83 3.07
N ILE A 242 16.69 -17.67 3.97
CA ILE A 242 17.83 -17.34 4.84
C ILE A 242 19.10 -17.95 4.26
N ARG A 243 20.08 -17.09 3.96
CA ARG A 243 21.42 -17.51 3.53
C ARG A 243 22.22 -18.00 4.73
N SER A 244 22.93 -19.12 4.57
CA SER A 244 23.92 -19.60 5.53
C SER A 244 25.14 -18.65 5.58
N ILE A 245 25.56 -18.27 6.79
CA ILE A 245 26.66 -17.32 7.03
C ILE A 245 27.77 -18.00 7.81
N ASP A 246 27.46 -18.42 9.04
CA ASP A 246 28.35 -19.15 9.94
C ASP A 246 27.51 -20.03 10.87
N ALA A 247 28.12 -21.06 11.45
CA ALA A 247 27.39 -22.06 12.22
C ALA A 247 26.62 -21.50 13.42
N VAL A 248 27.07 -20.41 14.04
CA VAL A 248 26.38 -19.84 15.20
C VAL A 248 25.16 -19.06 14.77
N VAL A 249 25.32 -18.17 13.78
CA VAL A 249 24.21 -17.39 13.21
C VAL A 249 23.18 -18.30 12.52
N ASP A 250 23.64 -19.37 11.87
CA ASP A 250 22.77 -20.34 11.22
C ASP A 250 21.91 -21.08 12.25
N VAL A 251 22.47 -21.47 13.40
CA VAL A 251 21.70 -22.09 14.49
C VAL A 251 20.67 -21.12 15.07
N THR A 252 21.04 -19.86 15.35
CA THR A 252 20.09 -18.90 15.93
C THR A 252 18.95 -18.58 14.94
N ASN A 253 19.27 -18.39 13.65
CA ASN A 253 18.27 -18.23 12.60
C ASN A 253 17.40 -19.47 12.41
N TYR A 254 18.00 -20.66 12.49
CA TYR A 254 17.28 -21.92 12.36
C TYR A 254 16.26 -22.08 13.49
N VAL A 255 16.65 -21.84 14.75
CA VAL A 255 15.74 -21.92 15.90
C VAL A 255 14.65 -20.86 15.83
N MET A 256 14.96 -19.67 15.33
CA MET A 256 13.97 -18.62 15.07
C MET A 256 12.93 -19.06 14.03
N LEU A 257 13.34 -19.71 12.93
CA LEU A 257 12.39 -20.26 11.96
C LEU A 257 11.63 -21.47 12.50
N GLU A 258 12.30 -22.37 13.22
CA GLU A 258 11.71 -23.61 13.74
C GLU A 258 10.63 -23.30 14.79
N LEU A 259 10.96 -22.45 15.78
CA LEU A 259 10.14 -22.22 16.97
C LEU A 259 9.51 -20.83 17.02
N GLY A 260 10.08 -19.84 16.33
CA GLY A 260 9.61 -18.44 16.35
C GLY A 260 10.35 -17.53 17.30
N GLN A 261 11.35 -18.03 18.03
CA GLN A 261 12.14 -17.27 18.99
C GLN A 261 13.40 -16.72 18.33
N PRO A 262 13.56 -15.39 18.14
CA PRO A 262 14.85 -14.83 17.79
C PRO A 262 15.85 -15.04 18.94
N LEU A 263 17.07 -15.45 18.61
CA LEU A 263 18.19 -15.57 19.54
C LEU A 263 19.37 -14.76 19.03
N HIS A 264 20.29 -14.44 19.94
CA HIS A 264 21.56 -13.81 19.59
C HIS A 264 22.73 -14.49 20.30
N ALA A 265 23.92 -14.36 19.74
CA ALA A 265 25.15 -14.89 20.32
C ALA A 265 26.21 -13.79 20.33
N PHE A 266 26.70 -13.48 21.53
CA PHE A 266 27.80 -12.54 21.72
C PHE A 266 29.13 -13.29 21.87
N ASP A 267 30.23 -12.68 21.44
CA ASP A 267 31.55 -13.14 21.88
C ASP A 267 31.69 -12.89 23.38
N LEU A 268 31.89 -13.96 24.15
CA LEU A 268 32.01 -13.88 25.61
C LEU A 268 33.18 -12.99 26.05
N ALA A 269 34.24 -12.89 25.25
CA ALA A 269 35.39 -12.04 25.53
C ALA A 269 35.05 -10.55 25.43
N GLU A 270 34.03 -10.19 24.63
CA GLU A 270 33.63 -8.80 24.38
C GLU A 270 32.66 -8.25 25.43
N ILE A 271 32.07 -9.12 26.26
CA ILE A 271 31.21 -8.72 27.38
C ILE A 271 32.06 -8.32 28.60
N LYS A 272 32.06 -7.03 28.96
CA LYS A 272 32.78 -6.51 30.13
C LYS A 272 31.89 -6.46 31.38
N GLY A 273 32.18 -7.34 32.34
CA GLY A 273 31.53 -7.40 33.65
C GLY A 273 30.27 -8.28 33.71
N GLY A 274 29.32 -8.06 32.80
CA GLY A 274 28.02 -8.75 32.79
C GLY A 274 27.09 -8.15 31.74
N ILE A 275 25.86 -8.65 31.65
CA ILE A 275 24.81 -8.11 30.78
C ILE A 275 23.90 -7.18 31.58
N ARG A 276 23.56 -6.03 31.00
CA ARG A 276 22.58 -5.06 31.50
C ARG A 276 21.56 -4.76 30.41
N VAL A 277 20.33 -5.22 30.59
CA VAL A 277 19.19 -4.90 29.72
C VAL A 277 18.55 -3.61 30.23
N ARG A 278 18.75 -2.51 29.52
CA ARG A 278 18.35 -1.16 29.95
C ARG A 278 17.86 -0.31 28.79
N MET A 279 17.24 0.82 29.09
CA MET A 279 17.03 1.85 28.07
C MET A 279 18.37 2.51 27.70
N ALA A 280 18.48 2.94 26.45
CA ALA A 280 19.63 3.72 25.98
C ALA A 280 19.71 5.06 26.71
N GLU A 281 20.90 5.64 26.74
CA GLU A 281 21.06 7.06 27.06
C GLU A 281 20.73 7.91 25.82
N GLU A 282 20.21 9.12 26.01
CA GLU A 282 19.89 10.01 24.89
C GLU A 282 21.19 10.38 24.14
N GLY A 283 21.24 10.08 22.84
CA GLY A 283 22.43 10.32 22.02
C GLY A 283 23.52 9.24 22.13
N GLU A 284 23.25 8.14 22.83
CA GLU A 284 24.18 7.01 22.93
C GLU A 284 24.47 6.42 21.54
N LYS A 285 25.73 6.10 21.24
CA LYS A 285 26.14 5.62 19.91
C LYS A 285 26.38 4.11 19.91
N LEU A 286 25.96 3.45 18.84
CA LEU A 286 26.24 2.04 18.59
C LEU A 286 26.51 1.82 17.10
N VAL A 287 27.61 1.14 16.78
CA VAL A 287 27.90 0.65 15.42
C VAL A 287 27.31 -0.75 15.30
N LEU A 288 26.40 -0.93 14.35
CA LEU A 288 25.71 -2.19 14.07
C LEU A 288 26.57 -3.13 13.21
N LEU A 289 26.21 -4.41 13.18
CA LEU A 289 26.90 -5.44 12.40
C LEU A 289 26.96 -5.21 10.88
N ASP A 290 26.14 -4.30 10.34
CA ASP A 290 26.18 -3.85 8.95
C ASP A 290 27.10 -2.64 8.72
N GLY A 291 27.77 -2.16 9.78
CA GLY A 291 28.66 -1.01 9.78
C GLY A 291 27.94 0.34 9.98
N GLN A 292 26.61 0.36 10.12
CA GLN A 292 25.87 1.61 10.35
C GLN A 292 26.06 2.11 11.80
N GLU A 293 26.49 3.36 11.97
CA GLU A 293 26.49 4.03 13.27
C GLU A 293 25.12 4.64 13.55
N ILE A 294 24.46 4.19 14.62
CA ILE A 294 23.16 4.68 15.08
C ILE A 294 23.33 5.56 16.32
N THR A 295 22.67 6.72 16.32
CA THR A 295 22.49 7.56 17.51
C THR A 295 21.15 7.22 18.17
N LEU A 296 21.22 6.58 19.32
CA LEU A 296 20.09 6.02 20.06
C LEU A 296 19.33 7.11 20.82
N ARG A 297 18.04 6.84 21.05
CA ARG A 297 17.11 7.67 21.81
C ARG A 297 16.83 6.99 23.15
N ALA A 298 16.53 7.76 24.19
CA ALA A 298 16.30 7.24 25.53
C ALA A 298 15.08 6.30 25.67
N ASP A 299 14.23 6.24 24.65
CA ASP A 299 13.08 5.34 24.57
C ASP A 299 13.40 3.99 23.90
N THR A 300 14.66 3.73 23.55
CA THR A 300 15.10 2.51 22.85
C THR A 300 15.75 1.54 23.83
N LEU A 301 15.25 0.30 23.86
CA LEU A 301 15.82 -0.76 24.68
C LEU A 301 17.14 -1.26 24.06
N VAL A 302 18.17 -1.41 24.89
CA VAL A 302 19.47 -1.93 24.48
C VAL A 302 19.91 -3.06 25.39
N ILE A 303 20.72 -3.94 24.82
CA ILE A 303 21.50 -4.92 25.57
C ILE A 303 22.88 -4.32 25.68
N ALA A 304 23.31 -4.03 26.90
CA ALA A 304 24.59 -3.43 27.20
C ALA A 304 25.40 -4.38 28.09
N ASP A 305 26.70 -4.11 28.20
CA ASP A 305 27.48 -4.59 29.33
C ASP A 305 27.66 -3.49 30.38
N HIS A 306 28.64 -3.62 31.27
CA HIS A 306 28.90 -2.62 32.30
C HIS A 306 29.64 -1.38 31.76
N GLN A 307 30.03 -1.38 30.48
CA GLN A 307 30.83 -0.34 29.85
C GLN A 307 30.13 0.35 28.68
N ARG A 308 29.41 -0.39 27.81
CA ARG A 308 28.89 0.11 26.53
C ARG A 308 27.64 -0.65 26.07
N PRO A 309 26.84 -0.10 25.14
CA PRO A 309 25.78 -0.87 24.48
C PRO A 309 26.42 -1.91 23.55
N LEU A 310 25.84 -3.11 23.51
CA LEU A 310 26.27 -4.23 22.68
C LEU A 310 25.32 -4.48 21.50
N ALA A 311 24.03 -4.21 21.66
CA ALA A 311 23.00 -4.43 20.64
C ALA A 311 21.77 -3.54 20.89
N ILE A 312 21.00 -3.26 19.83
CA ILE A 312 19.62 -2.78 19.96
C ILE A 312 18.74 -3.99 20.25
N ALA A 313 18.12 -4.02 21.42
CA ALA A 313 17.44 -5.22 21.93
C ALA A 313 16.31 -5.67 20.99
N GLY A 314 16.36 -6.93 20.58
CA GLY A 314 15.35 -7.52 19.68
C GLY A 314 15.36 -6.99 18.25
N VAL A 315 16.36 -6.19 17.84
CA VAL A 315 16.46 -5.63 16.48
C VAL A 315 17.73 -6.08 15.78
N MET A 316 18.91 -5.65 16.25
CA MET A 316 20.18 -5.93 15.59
C MET A 316 21.37 -5.85 16.56
N GLY A 317 22.35 -6.74 16.38
CA GLY A 317 23.59 -6.79 17.14
C GLY A 317 24.59 -5.69 16.72
N GLY A 318 25.49 -5.34 17.64
CA GLY A 318 26.60 -4.44 17.38
C GLY A 318 27.78 -5.14 16.69
N GLU A 319 28.57 -4.38 15.93
CA GLU A 319 29.74 -4.90 15.21
C GLU A 319 30.78 -5.55 16.14
N HIS A 320 31.08 -4.87 17.27
CA HIS A 320 32.18 -5.28 18.16
C HIS A 320 31.80 -6.34 19.19
N SER A 321 30.54 -6.74 19.27
CA SER A 321 30.02 -7.65 20.29
C SER A 321 29.63 -9.02 19.71
N GLY A 322 29.46 -9.11 18.39
CA GLY A 322 29.14 -10.35 17.68
C GLY A 322 30.30 -11.33 17.59
N VAL A 323 29.98 -12.55 17.16
CA VAL A 323 30.97 -13.61 16.92
C VAL A 323 31.89 -13.26 15.74
N SER A 324 33.16 -13.68 15.83
CA SER A 324 34.17 -13.53 14.79
C SER A 324 34.94 -14.83 14.60
N THR A 325 35.82 -14.88 13.59
CA THR A 325 36.70 -16.05 13.38
C THR A 325 37.68 -16.30 14.54
N ALA A 326 37.88 -15.31 15.43
CA ALA A 326 38.74 -15.44 16.61
C ALA A 326 37.98 -15.92 17.86
N THR A 327 36.65 -15.96 17.82
CA THR A 327 35.81 -16.29 18.96
C THR A 327 35.95 -17.75 19.36
N GLN A 328 36.21 -18.00 20.65
CA GLN A 328 36.34 -19.35 21.22
C GLN A 328 35.26 -19.66 22.25
N ASN A 329 34.55 -18.64 22.73
CA ASN A 329 33.56 -18.76 23.79
C ASN A 329 32.43 -17.80 23.48
N ILE A 330 31.19 -18.27 23.60
CA ILE A 330 30.00 -17.47 23.26
C ILE A 330 29.08 -17.33 24.46
N PHE A 331 28.32 -16.24 24.48
CA PHE A 331 27.20 -16.02 25.37
C PHE A 331 25.92 -15.98 24.54
N LEU A 332 25.06 -16.98 24.70
CA LEU A 332 23.76 -17.04 24.05
C LEU A 332 22.74 -16.21 24.81
N GLU A 333 21.90 -15.52 24.04
CA GLU A 333 20.74 -14.78 24.48
C GLU A 333 19.46 -15.41 23.93
N SER A 334 18.47 -15.56 24.81
CA SER A 334 17.07 -15.75 24.42
C SER A 334 16.17 -14.95 25.36
N ALA A 335 15.37 -14.03 24.83
CA ALA A 335 14.59 -13.09 25.64
C ALA A 335 13.15 -12.97 25.15
N PHE A 336 12.29 -12.46 26.02
CA PHE A 336 10.99 -11.92 25.64
C PHE A 336 11.02 -10.41 25.83
N PHE A 337 10.82 -9.70 24.71
CA PHE A 337 10.67 -8.26 24.70
C PHE A 337 9.20 -7.89 24.50
N ASP A 338 8.74 -6.89 25.24
CA ASP A 338 7.36 -6.41 25.14
C ASP A 338 7.08 -5.77 23.77
N THR A 339 5.95 -6.14 23.18
CA THR A 339 5.53 -5.67 21.84
C THR A 339 5.39 -4.15 21.78
N ILE A 340 4.83 -3.52 22.83
CA ILE A 340 4.59 -2.08 22.88
C ILE A 340 5.91 -1.33 23.04
N ALA A 341 6.83 -1.85 23.87
CA ALA A 341 8.15 -1.28 24.04
C ALA A 341 8.97 -1.26 22.74
N LEU A 342 8.81 -2.26 21.87
CA LEU A 342 9.56 -2.39 20.61
C LEU A 342 8.86 -1.78 19.39
N ALA A 343 7.56 -1.53 19.45
CA ALA A 343 6.77 -1.05 18.31
C ALA A 343 7.39 0.19 17.63
N GLY A 344 7.74 0.05 16.35
CA GLY A 344 8.24 1.16 15.52
C GLY A 344 9.68 1.60 15.81
N LYS A 345 10.38 0.95 16.75
CA LYS A 345 11.76 1.32 17.11
C LYS A 345 12.72 1.03 15.96
N ALA A 346 12.66 -0.16 15.37
CA ALA A 346 13.49 -0.50 14.21
C ALA A 346 13.25 0.47 13.04
N ARG A 347 11.97 0.72 12.69
CA ARG A 347 11.59 1.64 11.61
C ARG A 347 12.08 3.07 11.83
N SER A 348 12.11 3.54 13.08
CA SER A 348 12.60 4.88 13.41
C SER A 348 14.08 5.10 13.10
N TYR A 349 14.85 4.00 12.99
CA TYR A 349 16.26 4.00 12.60
C TYR A 349 16.49 3.53 11.16
N GLY A 350 15.43 3.31 10.38
CA GLY A 350 15.53 2.79 9.02
C GLY A 350 15.87 1.29 8.96
N LEU A 351 15.64 0.55 10.03
CA LEU A 351 15.97 -0.87 10.15
C LEU A 351 14.70 -1.74 10.01
N HIS A 352 14.89 -2.93 9.44
CA HIS A 352 13.89 -4.00 9.45
C HIS A 352 14.58 -5.36 9.41
N THR A 353 14.50 -6.11 10.51
CA THR A 353 15.11 -7.44 10.66
C THR A 353 14.06 -8.49 11.01
N ASP A 354 14.37 -9.76 10.76
CA ASP A 354 13.54 -10.90 11.18
C ASP A 354 13.22 -10.91 12.67
N ALA A 355 14.18 -10.49 13.50
CA ALA A 355 14.00 -10.34 14.95
C ALA A 355 13.02 -9.22 15.27
N SER A 356 13.22 -8.02 14.70
CA SER A 356 12.34 -6.87 14.93
C SER A 356 10.92 -7.17 14.48
N HIS A 357 10.76 -7.86 13.34
CA HIS A 357 9.45 -8.22 12.83
C HIS A 357 8.73 -9.15 13.80
N ARG A 358 9.38 -10.22 14.28
CA ARG A 358 8.79 -11.17 15.24
C ARG A 358 8.48 -10.53 16.58
N TYR A 359 9.43 -9.83 17.20
CA TYR A 359 9.19 -9.23 18.51
C TYR A 359 8.13 -8.12 18.48
N GLU A 360 8.06 -7.29 17.44
CA GLU A 360 6.99 -6.29 17.30
C GLU A 360 5.60 -6.92 17.15
N ARG A 361 5.49 -8.12 16.57
CA ARG A 361 4.21 -8.84 16.39
C ARG A 361 3.90 -9.83 17.53
N GLY A 362 4.83 -9.98 18.47
CA GLY A 362 4.71 -10.86 19.64
C GLY A 362 5.36 -12.22 19.41
N VAL A 363 6.40 -12.49 20.20
CA VAL A 363 7.00 -13.83 20.37
C VAL A 363 6.42 -14.44 21.63
N ASP A 364 6.16 -15.75 21.63
CA ASP A 364 5.62 -16.46 22.80
C ASP A 364 6.48 -16.21 24.05
N SER A 365 5.87 -15.56 25.06
CA SER A 365 6.54 -15.13 26.29
C SER A 365 7.10 -16.26 27.16
N GLN A 366 6.74 -17.52 26.89
CA GLN A 366 7.22 -18.70 27.60
C GLN A 366 8.28 -19.49 26.81
N LEU A 367 8.52 -19.14 25.54
CA LEU A 367 9.29 -19.96 24.60
C LEU A 367 10.82 -19.89 24.80
N ALA A 368 11.32 -18.81 25.40
CA ALA A 368 12.76 -18.52 25.49
C ALA A 368 13.59 -19.69 26.08
N ARG A 369 13.08 -20.39 27.10
CA ARG A 369 13.81 -21.52 27.71
C ARG A 369 13.93 -22.72 26.78
N GLN A 370 12.84 -23.10 26.10
CA GLN A 370 12.85 -24.21 25.15
C GLN A 370 13.76 -23.90 23.97
N ALA A 371 13.71 -22.67 23.46
CA ALA A 371 14.55 -22.23 22.35
C ALA A 371 16.04 -22.16 22.73
N MET A 372 16.37 -21.69 23.95
CA MET A 372 17.74 -21.69 24.47
C MET A 372 18.32 -23.11 24.52
N GLU A 373 17.56 -24.08 25.03
CA GLU A 373 17.99 -25.48 25.08
C GLU A 373 18.15 -26.08 23.68
N ARG A 374 17.21 -25.79 22.77
CA ARG A 374 17.29 -26.23 21.37
C ARG A 374 18.53 -25.69 20.67
N ALA A 375 18.80 -24.39 20.80
CA ALA A 375 20.00 -23.76 20.25
C ALA A 375 21.27 -24.33 20.87
N THR A 376 21.30 -24.54 22.19
CA THR A 376 22.46 -25.11 22.88
C THR A 376 22.77 -26.51 22.37
N SER A 377 21.76 -27.39 22.26
CA SER A 377 21.95 -28.75 21.73
C SER A 377 22.55 -28.73 20.32
N LEU A 378 21.98 -27.91 19.42
CA LEU A 378 22.47 -27.81 18.04
C LEU A 378 23.90 -27.26 17.97
N LEU A 379 24.25 -26.28 18.80
CA LEU A 379 25.62 -25.74 18.84
C LEU A 379 26.63 -26.79 19.32
N LEU A 380 26.31 -27.55 20.36
CA LEU A 380 27.19 -28.63 20.83
C LEU A 380 27.40 -29.70 19.75
N ASP A 381 26.35 -30.04 19.01
CA ASP A 381 26.45 -31.01 17.92
C ASP A 381 27.32 -30.48 16.74
N ILE A 382 27.16 -29.20 16.39
CA ILE A 382 27.75 -28.59 15.18
C ILE A 382 29.14 -28.02 15.41
N VAL A 383 29.36 -27.24 16.47
CA VAL A 383 30.64 -26.57 16.77
C VAL A 383 31.35 -27.14 18.00
N GLY A 384 30.71 -28.08 18.72
CA GLY A 384 31.29 -28.66 19.94
C GLY A 384 31.25 -27.69 21.12
N GLY A 385 32.20 -27.85 22.03
CA GLY A 385 32.32 -27.03 23.24
C GLY A 385 31.59 -27.60 24.45
N GLU A 386 31.52 -26.78 25.50
CA GLU A 386 31.00 -27.14 26.81
C GLU A 386 30.00 -26.08 27.28
N ALA A 387 28.78 -26.48 27.62
CA ALA A 387 27.74 -25.56 28.05
C ALA A 387 27.70 -25.37 29.58
N GLY A 388 27.57 -24.13 30.03
CA GLY A 388 27.27 -23.78 31.42
C GLY A 388 25.77 -23.84 31.76
N PRO A 389 25.37 -23.50 32.99
CA PRO A 389 23.96 -23.42 33.37
C PRO A 389 23.27 -22.22 32.68
N ILE A 390 21.97 -22.35 32.46
CA ILE A 390 21.12 -21.24 31.99
C ILE A 390 20.88 -20.28 33.16
N ILE A 391 21.13 -18.99 32.91
CA ILE A 391 20.77 -17.89 33.79
C ILE A 391 19.44 -17.35 33.30
N GLU A 392 18.41 -17.40 34.13
CA GLU A 392 17.09 -16.85 33.80
C GLU A 392 16.76 -15.72 34.77
N VAL A 393 16.60 -14.52 34.23
CA VAL A 393 16.08 -13.36 34.95
C VAL A 393 14.67 -13.12 34.46
N VAL A 394 13.70 -13.15 35.38
CA VAL A 394 12.27 -13.01 35.07
C VAL A 394 11.60 -12.04 36.04
N SER A 395 10.78 -11.14 35.50
CA SER A 395 9.83 -10.33 36.25
C SER A 395 8.42 -10.88 36.06
N GLU A 396 7.95 -11.69 37.01
CA GLU A 396 6.61 -12.30 36.99
C GLU A 396 5.46 -11.27 37.00
N ASN A 397 5.74 -10.05 37.46
CA ASN A 397 4.78 -8.97 37.48
C ASN A 397 4.62 -8.29 36.13
N ASP A 398 5.67 -8.29 35.31
CA ASP A 398 5.70 -7.61 34.00
C ASP A 398 5.48 -8.58 32.82
N LEU A 399 5.46 -9.89 33.05
CA LEU A 399 5.04 -10.87 32.03
C LEU A 399 3.59 -10.59 31.56
N PRO A 400 3.29 -10.76 30.26
CA PRO A 400 1.96 -10.52 29.73
C PRO A 400 0.95 -11.48 30.35
N LYS A 401 -0.18 -10.94 30.82
CA LYS A 401 -1.28 -11.71 31.39
C LYS A 401 -2.55 -11.40 30.62
N VAL A 402 -3.06 -12.39 29.89
CA VAL A 402 -4.36 -12.29 29.23
C VAL A 402 -5.43 -12.81 30.18
N ALA A 403 -6.40 -11.96 30.49
CA ALA A 403 -7.54 -12.36 31.30
C ALA A 403 -8.34 -13.45 30.54
N PRO A 404 -8.84 -14.49 31.23
CA PRO A 404 -9.72 -15.46 30.59
C PRO A 404 -10.90 -14.77 29.91
N VAL A 405 -11.22 -15.19 28.68
CA VAL A 405 -12.28 -14.62 27.86
C VAL A 405 -13.54 -15.47 27.98
N THR A 406 -14.68 -14.86 28.28
CA THR A 406 -15.97 -15.55 28.31
C THR A 406 -16.59 -15.59 26.92
N LEU A 407 -16.94 -16.79 26.44
CA LEU A 407 -17.63 -17.03 25.17
C LEU A 407 -19.05 -17.52 25.38
N ARG A 408 -20.02 -16.94 24.67
CA ARG A 408 -21.44 -17.28 24.74
C ARG A 408 -21.97 -17.83 23.42
N ALA A 409 -22.67 -18.96 23.46
CA ALA A 409 -23.27 -19.59 22.28
C ALA A 409 -24.26 -18.67 21.54
N GLU A 410 -25.02 -17.85 22.28
CA GLU A 410 -25.92 -16.85 21.69
C GLU A 410 -25.17 -15.84 20.82
N ARG A 411 -23.96 -15.43 21.23
CA ARG A 411 -23.15 -14.47 20.49
C ARG A 411 -22.53 -15.07 19.24
N ILE A 412 -22.14 -16.34 19.29
CA ILE A 412 -21.74 -17.11 18.11
C ILE A 412 -22.89 -17.12 17.09
N LYS A 413 -24.11 -17.50 17.53
CA LYS A 413 -25.30 -17.52 16.66
C LYS A 413 -25.62 -16.14 16.09
N GLN A 414 -25.56 -15.11 16.92
CA GLN A 414 -25.86 -13.75 16.49
C GLN A 414 -24.88 -13.27 15.41
N MET A 415 -23.59 -13.53 15.58
CA MET A 415 -22.54 -13.04 14.70
C MET A 415 -22.41 -13.89 13.42
N LEU A 416 -22.31 -15.21 13.56
CA LEU A 416 -22.10 -16.13 12.44
C LEU A 416 -23.40 -16.48 11.70
N GLY A 417 -24.56 -16.15 12.27
CA GLY A 417 -25.87 -16.54 11.72
C GLY A 417 -26.14 -18.05 11.76
N LEU A 418 -25.33 -18.81 12.50
CA LEU A 418 -25.33 -20.27 12.56
C LEU A 418 -25.34 -20.73 14.02
N GLU A 419 -26.17 -21.74 14.33
CA GLU A 419 -26.03 -22.49 15.58
C GLU A 419 -24.91 -23.52 15.44
N MET A 420 -23.86 -23.38 16.25
CA MET A 420 -22.74 -24.31 16.29
C MET A 420 -22.89 -25.23 17.50
N ASP A 421 -22.65 -26.54 17.29
CA ASP A 421 -22.68 -27.52 18.37
C ASP A 421 -21.58 -27.23 19.41
N GLY A 422 -21.89 -27.42 20.69
CA GLY A 422 -20.96 -27.12 21.77
C GLY A 422 -19.68 -27.96 21.74
N ALA A 423 -19.76 -29.22 21.30
CA ALA A 423 -18.58 -30.07 21.17
C ALA A 423 -17.68 -29.59 20.02
N GLU A 424 -18.27 -29.08 18.94
CA GLU A 424 -17.52 -28.49 17.82
C GLU A 424 -16.81 -27.19 18.24
N VAL A 425 -17.49 -26.32 19.00
CA VAL A 425 -16.88 -25.11 19.58
C VAL A 425 -15.65 -25.47 20.42
N VAL A 426 -15.79 -26.40 21.35
CA VAL A 426 -14.69 -26.84 22.23
C VAL A 426 -13.56 -27.44 21.39
N ARG A 427 -13.88 -28.33 20.43
CA ARG A 427 -12.89 -28.98 19.56
C ARG A 427 -12.05 -27.97 18.78
N LEU A 428 -12.69 -27.02 18.12
CA LEU A 428 -12.01 -26.00 17.30
C LEU A 428 -11.09 -25.13 18.17
N LEU A 429 -11.59 -24.61 19.29
CA LEU A 429 -10.80 -23.75 20.17
C LEU A 429 -9.64 -24.52 20.83
N THR A 430 -9.87 -25.73 21.32
CA THR A 430 -8.81 -26.56 21.90
C THR A 430 -7.73 -26.93 20.87
N SER A 431 -8.09 -27.13 19.61
CA SER A 431 -7.11 -27.41 18.55
C SER A 431 -6.14 -26.24 18.30
N LEU A 432 -6.55 -25.01 18.63
CA LEU A 432 -5.70 -23.81 18.59
C LEU A 432 -4.82 -23.63 19.85
N GLY A 433 -4.90 -24.58 20.80
CA GLY A 433 -4.20 -24.49 22.08
C GLY A 433 -4.93 -23.67 23.14
N LEU A 434 -6.17 -23.25 22.90
CA LEU A 434 -6.99 -22.58 23.91
C LEU A 434 -7.47 -23.58 24.97
N VAL A 435 -7.38 -23.21 26.25
CA VAL A 435 -7.92 -24.03 27.34
C VAL A 435 -9.37 -23.61 27.58
N VAL A 436 -10.30 -24.51 27.30
CA VAL A 436 -11.74 -24.24 27.34
C VAL A 436 -12.36 -24.95 28.54
N ALA A 437 -12.98 -24.18 29.43
CA ALA A 437 -13.78 -24.71 30.54
C ALA A 437 -15.25 -24.34 30.33
N GLU A 438 -16.15 -25.32 30.34
CA GLU A 438 -17.60 -25.04 30.30
C GLU A 438 -18.06 -24.60 31.70
N GLU A 439 -18.53 -23.36 31.83
CA GLU A 439 -19.05 -22.84 33.11
C GLU A 439 -20.53 -23.19 33.29
N ALA A 440 -21.27 -23.18 32.19
CA ALA A 440 -22.69 -23.50 32.11
C ALA A 440 -23.04 -23.85 30.67
N LYS A 441 -24.21 -24.46 30.45
CA LYS A 441 -24.69 -24.82 29.11
C LYS A 441 -24.65 -23.60 28.18
N GLY A 442 -23.82 -23.66 27.14
CA GLY A 442 -23.67 -22.59 26.13
C GLY A 442 -22.81 -21.39 26.59
N ARG A 443 -22.01 -21.55 27.65
CA ARG A 443 -21.08 -20.54 28.16
C ARG A 443 -19.75 -21.17 28.53
N TRP A 444 -18.67 -20.66 27.95
CA TRP A 444 -17.31 -21.15 28.18
C TRP A 444 -16.42 -20.04 28.71
N GLN A 445 -15.49 -20.42 29.58
CA GLN A 445 -14.36 -19.61 29.98
C GLN A 445 -13.12 -20.12 29.26
N VAL A 446 -12.48 -19.25 28.48
CA VAL A 446 -11.40 -19.62 27.57
C VAL A 446 -10.11 -18.91 27.99
N CYS A 447 -9.06 -19.68 28.29
CA CYS A 447 -7.73 -19.14 28.57
C CYS A 447 -6.88 -19.13 27.30
N VAL A 448 -6.24 -18.00 27.04
CA VAL A 448 -5.44 -17.73 25.84
C VAL A 448 -4.03 -18.28 26.01
N PRO A 449 -3.48 -19.05 25.05
CA PRO A 449 -2.10 -19.52 25.13
C PRO A 449 -1.11 -18.37 24.91
N SER A 450 0.10 -18.50 25.46
CA SER A 450 1.11 -17.42 25.50
C SER A 450 1.66 -16.96 24.16
N HIS A 451 1.44 -17.72 23.07
CA HIS A 451 1.80 -17.35 21.70
C HIS A 451 0.74 -16.51 20.99
N ARG A 452 -0.50 -16.39 21.50
CA ARG A 452 -1.58 -15.62 20.87
C ARG A 452 -1.68 -14.23 21.48
N PHE A 453 -1.28 -13.22 20.72
CA PHE A 453 -1.29 -11.80 21.12
C PHE A 453 -2.53 -11.04 20.61
N ASP A 454 -3.35 -11.69 19.78
CA ASP A 454 -4.51 -11.13 19.11
C ASP A 454 -5.85 -11.48 19.77
N ILE A 455 -5.86 -12.43 20.72
CA ILE A 455 -7.07 -12.84 21.44
C ILE A 455 -7.11 -12.14 22.81
N GLY A 456 -8.06 -11.24 22.98
CA GLY A 456 -8.35 -10.59 24.27
C GLY A 456 -9.85 -10.38 24.55
N LEU A 457 -10.71 -10.62 23.57
CA LEU A 457 -12.14 -10.34 23.59
C LEU A 457 -12.96 -11.55 23.09
N GLU A 458 -14.25 -11.56 23.43
CA GLU A 458 -15.18 -12.61 23.00
C GLU A 458 -15.28 -12.70 21.47
N VAL A 459 -15.19 -11.57 20.76
CA VAL A 459 -15.31 -11.54 19.30
C VAL A 459 -14.11 -12.18 18.60
N ASP A 460 -12.93 -12.14 19.22
CA ASP A 460 -11.72 -12.78 18.66
C ASP A 460 -11.90 -14.30 18.66
N LEU A 461 -12.54 -14.87 19.69
CA LEU A 461 -12.91 -16.29 19.70
C LEU A 461 -13.98 -16.63 18.66
N ILE A 462 -14.92 -15.72 18.39
CA ILE A 462 -15.93 -15.90 17.34
C ILE A 462 -15.29 -15.87 15.95
N GLU A 463 -14.28 -15.01 15.75
CA GLU A 463 -13.46 -14.99 14.54
C GLU A 463 -12.81 -16.36 14.33
N GLU A 464 -12.12 -16.91 15.34
CA GLU A 464 -11.42 -18.19 15.23
C GLU A 464 -12.38 -19.34 14.85
N LEU A 465 -13.59 -19.33 15.43
CA LEU A 465 -14.64 -20.29 15.08
C LEU A 465 -15.12 -20.12 13.64
N GLY A 466 -15.39 -18.88 13.20
CA GLY A 466 -15.80 -18.60 11.83
C GLY A 466 -14.72 -19.01 10.82
N ARG A 467 -13.46 -18.69 11.13
CA ARG A 467 -12.28 -18.93 10.30
C ARG A 467 -12.03 -20.41 10.09
N LEU A 468 -12.01 -21.21 11.17
CA LEU A 468 -11.80 -22.66 11.07
C LEU A 468 -13.03 -23.40 10.55
N TYR A 469 -14.24 -22.94 10.87
CA TYR A 469 -15.46 -23.47 10.26
C TYR A 469 -15.44 -23.27 8.74
N GLY A 470 -14.97 -22.11 8.28
CA GLY A 470 -14.82 -21.70 6.90
C GLY A 470 -15.88 -20.66 6.51
N TYR A 471 -15.42 -19.46 6.13
CA TYR A 471 -16.30 -18.32 5.82
C TYR A 471 -17.30 -18.62 4.71
N ASP A 472 -16.89 -19.31 3.64
CA ASP A 472 -17.79 -19.67 2.54
C ASP A 472 -18.89 -20.68 2.92
N ARG A 473 -18.74 -21.35 4.07
CA ARG A 473 -19.77 -22.26 4.59
C ARG A 473 -20.81 -21.54 5.44
N LEU A 474 -20.55 -20.29 5.84
CA LEU A 474 -21.46 -19.52 6.66
C LEU A 474 -22.72 -19.12 5.87
N PRO A 475 -23.90 -19.04 6.53
CA PRO A 475 -25.11 -18.61 5.85
C PRO A 475 -25.04 -17.15 5.37
N VAL A 476 -25.56 -16.90 4.17
CA VAL A 476 -25.72 -15.54 3.64
C VAL A 476 -27.09 -15.00 4.02
N ARG A 477 -27.15 -13.79 4.58
CA ARG A 477 -28.39 -13.09 4.89
C ARG A 477 -28.26 -11.60 4.60
N TYR A 478 -29.32 -10.99 4.09
CA TYR A 478 -29.40 -9.54 3.93
C TYR A 478 -29.83 -8.86 5.25
N PRO A 479 -29.30 -7.67 5.58
CA PRO A 479 -29.71 -6.94 6.76
C PRO A 479 -31.19 -6.54 6.68
N GLN A 480 -31.93 -6.69 7.78
CA GLN A 480 -33.29 -6.20 7.88
C GLN A 480 -33.27 -4.68 8.05
N ALA A 481 -34.04 -3.96 7.24
CA ALA A 481 -34.17 -2.51 7.32
C ALA A 481 -35.65 -2.10 7.35
N ARG A 482 -36.00 -1.18 8.26
CA ARG A 482 -37.30 -0.51 8.25
C ARG A 482 -37.15 0.79 7.46
N LEU A 483 -37.48 0.75 6.18
CA LEU A 483 -37.32 1.88 5.27
C LEU A 483 -38.53 2.82 5.33
N ALA A 484 -38.26 4.12 5.40
CA ALA A 484 -39.25 5.17 5.23
C ALA A 484 -39.00 5.90 3.91
N PRO A 485 -40.04 6.30 3.14
CA PRO A 485 -39.86 7.14 1.97
C PRO A 485 -39.25 8.49 2.37
N GLU A 486 -38.13 8.84 1.75
CA GLU A 486 -37.48 10.15 1.92
C GLU A 486 -37.27 10.77 0.54
N ALA A 487 -37.78 11.99 0.36
CA ALA A 487 -37.65 12.74 -0.88
C ALA A 487 -36.71 13.92 -0.68
N LYS A 488 -35.84 14.16 -1.66
CA LYS A 488 -35.02 15.36 -1.71
C LYS A 488 -35.86 16.54 -2.23
N PRO A 489 -35.51 17.80 -1.89
CA PRO A 489 -36.13 18.97 -2.50
C PRO A 489 -36.00 18.93 -4.03
N GLU A 490 -37.13 19.07 -4.74
CA GLU A 490 -37.21 18.97 -6.20
C GLU A 490 -36.45 20.10 -6.92
N ALA A 491 -36.50 21.32 -6.37
CA ALA A 491 -35.85 22.50 -6.92
C ALA A 491 -34.34 22.54 -6.56
N ARG A 492 -33.59 21.51 -6.96
CA ARG A 492 -32.17 21.38 -6.66
C ARG A 492 -31.37 20.87 -7.87
N ALA A 493 -30.27 21.55 -8.18
CA ALA A 493 -29.27 21.07 -9.13
C ALA A 493 -28.28 20.14 -8.43
N GLU A 494 -28.52 18.83 -8.51
CA GLU A 494 -27.55 17.86 -8.01
C GLU A 494 -26.35 17.74 -8.95
N LEU A 495 -25.16 17.52 -8.39
CA LEU A 495 -23.94 17.35 -9.17
C LEU A 495 -24.07 16.32 -10.31
N PRO A 496 -24.64 15.11 -10.12
CA PRO A 496 -24.81 14.16 -11.21
C PRO A 496 -25.62 14.70 -12.40
N LEU A 497 -26.57 15.60 -12.14
CA LEU A 497 -27.38 16.24 -13.18
C LEU A 497 -26.57 17.31 -13.92
N LEU A 498 -25.79 18.11 -13.19
CA LEU A 498 -24.88 19.10 -13.77
C LEU A 498 -23.78 18.45 -14.63
N ARG A 499 -23.25 17.29 -14.20
CA ARG A 499 -22.30 16.51 -15.01
C ARG A 499 -22.93 16.05 -16.32
N ARG A 500 -24.14 15.49 -16.27
CA ARG A 500 -24.88 15.06 -17.47
C ARG A 500 -25.18 16.23 -18.40
N LEU A 501 -25.48 17.41 -17.85
CA LEU A 501 -25.66 18.62 -18.64
C LEU A 501 -24.38 18.99 -19.39
N LEU A 502 -23.22 19.01 -18.73
CA LEU A 502 -21.93 19.31 -19.38
C LEU A 502 -21.57 18.28 -20.45
N VAL A 503 -21.85 17.00 -20.20
CA VAL A 503 -21.70 15.94 -21.22
C VAL A 503 -22.59 16.20 -22.42
N ALA A 504 -23.87 16.54 -22.21
CA ALA A 504 -24.78 16.89 -23.30
C ALA A 504 -24.32 18.14 -24.09
N ARG A 505 -23.55 19.03 -23.44
CA ARG A 505 -22.91 20.20 -24.04
C ARG A 505 -21.50 19.94 -24.58
N GLY A 506 -21.13 18.67 -24.72
CA GLY A 506 -19.92 18.24 -25.42
C GLY A 506 -18.63 18.39 -24.61
N TYR A 507 -18.71 18.35 -23.28
CA TYR A 507 -17.53 18.22 -22.42
C TYR A 507 -17.26 16.77 -22.02
N GLN A 508 -15.99 16.48 -21.73
CA GLN A 508 -15.52 15.23 -21.16
C GLN A 508 -15.15 15.43 -19.69
N GLU A 509 -15.54 14.50 -18.80
CA GLU A 509 -15.14 14.55 -17.39
C GLU A 509 -13.65 14.19 -17.23
N ALA A 510 -12.94 14.96 -16.41
CA ALA A 510 -11.57 14.73 -15.99
C ALA A 510 -11.50 14.59 -14.47
N ILE A 511 -10.49 13.85 -14.00
CA ILE A 511 -10.14 13.74 -12.57
C ILE A 511 -8.64 14.01 -12.48
N THR A 512 -8.27 15.07 -11.77
CA THR A 512 -6.87 15.48 -11.60
C THR A 512 -6.43 15.33 -10.14
N TYR A 513 -5.12 15.18 -9.90
CA TYR A 513 -4.61 15.05 -8.54
C TYR A 513 -4.94 16.31 -7.72
N SER A 514 -5.37 16.11 -6.47
CA SER A 514 -5.69 17.19 -5.54
C SER A 514 -4.46 17.95 -5.06
N PHE A 515 -3.29 17.32 -5.10
CA PHE A 515 -1.99 17.93 -4.82
C PHE A 515 -1.24 18.17 -6.14
N ILE A 516 -0.67 19.35 -6.28
CA ILE A 516 -0.04 19.87 -7.50
C ILE A 516 1.34 20.44 -7.18
N ASP A 517 2.07 20.80 -8.24
CA ASP A 517 3.36 21.49 -8.12
C ASP A 517 3.14 22.86 -7.46
N PRO A 518 3.86 23.18 -6.36
CA PRO A 518 3.80 24.51 -5.75
C PRO A 518 4.05 25.65 -6.73
N LYS A 519 4.91 25.47 -7.76
CA LYS A 519 5.13 26.48 -8.80
C LYS A 519 3.90 26.67 -9.67
N LEU A 520 3.21 25.58 -10.00
CA LEU A 520 1.96 25.63 -10.75
C LEU A 520 0.84 26.25 -9.91
N PHE A 521 0.80 25.99 -8.61
CA PHE A 521 -0.12 26.66 -7.68
C PHE A 521 0.09 28.19 -7.72
N GLU A 522 1.33 28.65 -7.58
CA GLU A 522 1.68 30.08 -7.55
C GLU A 522 1.27 30.81 -8.84
N LEU A 523 1.37 30.15 -10.00
CA LEU A 523 0.94 30.73 -11.27
C LEU A 523 -0.58 31.02 -11.34
N PHE A 524 -1.42 30.22 -10.68
CA PHE A 524 -2.87 30.39 -10.70
C PHE A 524 -3.40 31.13 -9.46
N SER A 525 -2.63 31.17 -8.38
CA SER A 525 -3.02 31.76 -7.09
C SER A 525 -1.82 32.44 -6.42
N PRO A 526 -1.24 33.49 -7.04
CA PRO A 526 0.02 34.11 -6.59
C PRO A 526 -0.08 34.74 -5.20
N ASP A 527 -1.27 35.21 -4.81
CA ASP A 527 -1.51 35.86 -3.52
C ASP A 527 -1.84 34.88 -2.40
N MET A 528 -1.78 33.56 -2.66
CA MET A 528 -2.14 32.52 -1.71
C MET A 528 -0.96 31.65 -1.34
N LYS A 529 -0.86 31.32 -0.05
CA LYS A 529 0.07 30.29 0.41
C LYS A 529 -0.60 28.92 0.32
N PRO A 530 -0.02 27.93 -0.38
CA PRO A 530 -0.59 26.58 -0.45
C PRO A 530 -0.52 25.88 0.91
N LEU A 531 -1.47 24.98 1.17
CA LEU A 531 -1.33 23.95 2.20
C LEU A 531 -0.37 22.88 1.67
N GLN A 532 0.82 22.77 2.27
CA GLN A 532 1.85 21.83 1.83
C GLN A 532 1.80 20.50 2.61
N LEU A 533 2.06 19.40 1.90
CA LEU A 533 2.29 18.09 2.51
C LEU A 533 3.68 18.04 3.14
N ALA A 534 3.78 17.42 4.33
CA ALA A 534 5.06 17.24 5.02
C ALA A 534 5.93 16.14 4.37
N ASN A 535 5.28 15.10 3.84
CA ASN A 535 5.90 13.92 3.23
C ASN A 535 5.28 13.64 1.84
N PRO A 536 5.41 14.56 0.88
CA PRO A 536 4.84 14.39 -0.44
C PRO A 536 5.51 13.22 -1.19
N ILE A 537 4.77 12.57 -2.09
CA ILE A 537 5.32 11.51 -2.95
C ILE A 537 6.45 12.03 -3.84
N SER A 538 6.36 13.30 -4.25
CA SER A 538 7.35 14.03 -5.03
C SER A 538 7.17 15.54 -4.84
N ALA A 539 8.22 16.33 -5.14
CA ALA A 539 8.20 17.79 -4.91
C ALA A 539 7.14 18.52 -5.77
N ASP A 540 6.83 17.99 -6.96
CA ASP A 540 5.80 18.48 -7.88
C ASP A 540 4.38 18.01 -7.51
N MET A 541 4.22 17.33 -6.37
CA MET A 541 2.96 16.86 -5.80
C MET A 541 2.84 17.25 -4.32
N ALA A 542 3.30 18.45 -3.97
CA ALA A 542 3.44 18.89 -2.58
C ALA A 542 2.38 19.91 -2.11
N ALA A 543 1.70 20.63 -3.01
CA ALA A 543 0.74 21.69 -2.66
C ALA A 543 -0.70 21.26 -2.92
N MET A 544 -1.57 21.33 -1.91
CA MET A 544 -3.01 21.12 -2.12
C MET A 544 -3.60 22.24 -2.99
N ARG A 545 -4.39 21.87 -4.01
CA ARG A 545 -4.94 22.82 -5.00
C ARG A 545 -5.95 23.81 -4.37
N ALA A 546 -5.81 25.10 -4.67
CA ALA A 546 -6.79 26.14 -4.33
C ALA A 546 -7.86 26.36 -5.43
N SER A 547 -7.68 25.72 -6.58
CA SER A 547 -8.61 25.72 -7.72
C SER A 547 -8.44 24.42 -8.50
N LEU A 548 -9.46 24.01 -9.25
CA LEU A 548 -9.39 22.88 -10.19
C LEU A 548 -8.67 23.26 -11.50
N TRP A 549 -8.54 24.56 -11.81
CA TRP A 549 -7.93 25.03 -13.06
C TRP A 549 -6.50 24.55 -13.32
N PRO A 550 -5.55 24.55 -12.35
CA PRO A 550 -4.19 24.11 -12.62
C PRO A 550 -4.14 22.68 -13.18
N GLY A 551 -4.89 21.76 -12.58
CA GLY A 551 -5.01 20.38 -13.04
C GLY A 551 -5.69 20.30 -14.40
N LEU A 552 -6.82 20.98 -14.58
CA LEU A 552 -7.58 21.00 -15.84
C LEU A 552 -6.78 21.57 -17.01
N VAL A 553 -6.05 22.67 -16.81
CA VAL A 553 -5.20 23.29 -17.83
C VAL A 553 -4.01 22.38 -18.16
N LYS A 554 -3.40 21.71 -17.18
CA LYS A 554 -2.37 20.69 -17.45
C LYS A 554 -2.92 19.49 -18.23
N ALA A 555 -4.11 19.02 -17.90
CA ALA A 555 -4.77 17.95 -18.66
C ALA A 555 -5.10 18.39 -20.09
N LEU A 556 -5.54 19.64 -20.28
CA LEU A 556 -5.75 20.24 -21.60
C LEU A 556 -4.43 20.29 -22.39
N GLN A 557 -3.37 20.83 -21.79
CA GLN A 557 -2.03 20.89 -22.40
C GLN A 557 -1.51 19.50 -22.79
N TYR A 558 -1.69 18.50 -21.91
CA TYR A 558 -1.28 17.13 -22.16
C TYR A 558 -1.91 16.56 -23.45
N ASN A 559 -3.18 16.91 -23.72
CA ASN A 559 -3.91 16.52 -24.91
C ASN A 559 -3.51 17.32 -26.15
N LEU A 560 -3.30 18.65 -26.01
CA LEU A 560 -2.76 19.48 -27.09
C LEU A 560 -1.42 18.92 -27.60
N ASN A 561 -0.53 18.55 -26.69
CA ASN A 561 0.77 17.91 -26.99
C ASN A 561 0.64 16.53 -27.66
N ARG A 562 -0.57 15.96 -27.69
CA ARG A 562 -0.92 14.68 -28.34
C ARG A 562 -1.85 14.90 -29.53
N GLN A 563 -1.69 16.04 -30.21
CA GLN A 563 -2.33 16.34 -31.48
C GLN A 563 -3.87 16.39 -31.37
N GLN A 564 -4.40 16.75 -30.20
CA GLN A 564 -5.84 16.97 -30.00
C GLN A 564 -6.14 18.47 -30.09
N PRO A 565 -6.57 19.02 -31.23
CA PRO A 565 -6.70 20.47 -31.42
C PRO A 565 -7.92 21.06 -30.70
N ARG A 566 -8.90 20.24 -30.33
CA ARG A 566 -10.14 20.66 -29.65
C ARG A 566 -10.31 19.87 -28.36
N VAL A 567 -10.23 20.55 -27.24
CA VAL A 567 -10.31 19.94 -25.91
C VAL A 567 -11.38 20.66 -25.09
N ARG A 568 -12.28 19.91 -24.47
CA ARG A 568 -13.36 20.41 -23.60
C ARG A 568 -13.45 19.50 -22.38
N LEU A 569 -12.92 19.94 -21.25
CA LEU A 569 -12.85 19.15 -20.02
C LEU A 569 -13.65 19.82 -18.90
N PHE A 570 -14.25 19.02 -18.04
CA PHE A 570 -14.79 19.50 -16.76
C PHE A 570 -14.37 18.58 -15.62
N GLU A 571 -14.25 19.12 -14.42
CA GLU A 571 -13.96 18.36 -13.20
C GLU A 571 -14.84 18.88 -12.07
N ALA A 572 -15.25 17.97 -11.17
CA ALA A 572 -15.85 18.34 -9.90
C ALA A 572 -15.04 17.73 -8.76
N GLY A 573 -14.67 18.55 -7.78
CA GLY A 573 -13.85 18.12 -6.67
C GLY A 573 -13.66 19.21 -5.64
N LEU A 574 -12.92 18.90 -4.58
CA LEU A 574 -12.61 19.87 -3.53
C LEU A 574 -11.48 20.80 -3.95
N ARG A 575 -11.57 22.07 -3.53
CA ARG A 575 -10.44 22.97 -3.36
C ARG A 575 -10.10 23.16 -1.89
N PHE A 576 -8.86 23.50 -1.61
CA PHE A 576 -8.29 23.65 -0.27
C PHE A 576 -7.76 25.08 -0.11
N VAL A 577 -8.45 25.88 0.70
CA VAL A 577 -8.14 27.30 0.88
C VAL A 577 -7.76 27.55 2.34
N GLY A 578 -6.63 28.23 2.57
CA GLY A 578 -6.13 28.51 3.92
C GLY A 578 -5.10 27.49 4.43
N GLN A 579 -4.85 27.53 5.74
CA GLN A 579 -3.94 26.62 6.46
C GLN A 579 -4.74 25.78 7.45
N LEU A 580 -4.15 24.76 8.08
CA LEU A 580 -4.88 23.75 8.87
C LEU A 580 -5.91 24.30 9.89
N GLN A 581 -5.65 25.45 10.51
CA GLN A 581 -6.58 26.05 11.50
C GLN A 581 -7.83 26.70 10.87
N GLU A 582 -7.71 27.16 9.63
CA GLU A 582 -8.74 27.93 8.90
C GLU A 582 -9.04 27.28 7.54
N LEU A 583 -8.80 25.97 7.42
CA LEU A 583 -8.86 25.26 6.15
C LEU A 583 -10.31 25.14 5.68
N GLU A 584 -10.61 25.77 4.56
CA GLU A 584 -11.88 25.61 3.85
C GLU A 584 -11.74 24.53 2.77
N GLN A 585 -12.62 23.54 2.82
CA GLN A 585 -12.73 22.48 1.81
C GLN A 585 -14.05 22.63 1.06
N GLU A 586 -13.98 23.21 -0.12
CA GLU A 586 -15.17 23.61 -0.86
C GLU A 586 -15.33 22.77 -2.11
N SER A 587 -16.55 22.28 -2.33
CA SER A 587 -16.89 21.53 -3.55
C SER A 587 -17.05 22.49 -4.72
N MET A 588 -16.22 22.30 -5.74
CA MET A 588 -16.18 23.12 -6.94
C MET A 588 -16.60 22.29 -8.16
N LEU A 589 -17.14 22.98 -9.16
CA LEU A 589 -17.33 22.48 -10.52
C LEU A 589 -16.61 23.44 -11.47
N ALA A 590 -15.62 22.94 -12.19
CA ALA A 590 -14.82 23.74 -13.11
C ALA A 590 -14.78 23.10 -14.49
N GLY A 591 -14.50 23.91 -15.50
CA GLY A 591 -14.31 23.43 -16.87
C GLY A 591 -13.37 24.31 -17.66
N VAL A 592 -12.75 23.71 -18.67
CA VAL A 592 -11.83 24.35 -19.61
C VAL A 592 -12.19 23.94 -21.04
N LEU A 593 -12.05 24.86 -21.99
CA LEU A 593 -12.26 24.58 -23.41
C LEU A 593 -11.32 25.38 -24.32
N THR A 594 -10.94 24.77 -25.45
CA THR A 594 -10.11 25.38 -26.50
C THR A 594 -10.40 24.77 -27.87
N GLY A 595 -9.90 25.38 -28.94
CA GLY A 595 -10.03 24.91 -30.33
C GLY A 595 -11.30 25.38 -31.03
N SER A 596 -11.83 24.56 -31.94
CA SER A 596 -13.02 24.92 -32.73
C SER A 596 -14.32 24.81 -31.91
N ARG A 597 -15.28 25.71 -32.17
CA ARG A 597 -16.59 25.74 -31.49
C ARG A 597 -17.32 24.41 -31.63
N GLN A 598 -17.47 23.97 -32.88
CA GLN A 598 -18.02 22.68 -33.23
C GLN A 598 -16.90 21.71 -33.64
N PRO A 599 -17.12 20.39 -33.52
CA PRO A 599 -16.25 19.39 -34.13
C PRO A 599 -16.16 19.61 -35.64
N GLU A 600 -15.07 19.15 -36.26
CA GLU A 600 -14.95 19.16 -37.72
C GLU A 600 -16.14 18.41 -38.36
N GLY A 601 -16.83 19.08 -39.27
CA GLY A 601 -18.01 18.55 -39.95
C GLY A 601 -18.38 19.43 -41.13
N TRP A 602 -18.93 18.83 -42.19
CA TRP A 602 -19.21 19.53 -43.45
C TRP A 602 -20.25 20.65 -43.34
N THR A 603 -21.12 20.60 -42.31
CA THR A 603 -22.12 21.64 -41.99
C THR A 603 -21.64 22.66 -40.97
N ASN A 604 -20.51 22.41 -40.32
CA ASN A 604 -20.09 23.15 -39.14
C ASN A 604 -19.17 24.32 -39.53
N SER A 605 -19.33 25.48 -38.88
CA SER A 605 -18.40 26.60 -39.09
C SER A 605 -17.02 26.25 -38.52
N ARG A 606 -15.97 26.83 -39.11
CA ARG A 606 -14.58 26.68 -38.64
C ARG A 606 -14.19 27.73 -37.59
N GLU A 607 -15.17 28.29 -36.91
CA GLU A 607 -14.94 29.33 -35.91
C GLU A 607 -14.33 28.73 -34.65
N ALA A 608 -13.37 29.44 -34.08
CA ALA A 608 -12.84 29.12 -32.76
C ALA A 608 -13.92 29.37 -31.69
N VAL A 609 -13.77 28.67 -30.57
CA VAL A 609 -14.50 28.99 -29.34
C VAL A 609 -14.16 30.40 -28.88
N ASP A 610 -15.13 31.08 -28.27
CA ASP A 610 -14.94 32.39 -27.63
C ASP A 610 -15.52 32.43 -26.20
N PHE A 611 -15.46 33.61 -25.56
CA PHE A 611 -16.00 33.83 -24.22
C PHE A 611 -17.50 33.54 -24.12
N TYR A 612 -18.28 33.81 -25.16
CA TYR A 612 -19.72 33.62 -25.13
C TYR A 612 -20.13 32.15 -25.24
N ASP A 613 -19.28 31.29 -25.83
CA ASP A 613 -19.48 29.83 -25.79
C ASP A 613 -19.43 29.30 -24.36
N ILE A 614 -18.36 29.63 -23.62
CA ILE A 614 -18.23 29.18 -22.23
C ILE A 614 -19.28 29.84 -21.33
N LYS A 615 -19.66 31.10 -21.61
CA LYS A 615 -20.73 31.77 -20.90
C LYS A 615 -22.05 31.03 -21.07
N ALA A 616 -22.38 30.59 -22.28
CA ALA A 616 -23.60 29.81 -22.54
C ALA A 616 -23.60 28.46 -21.80
N ASP A 617 -22.43 27.83 -21.67
CA ASP A 617 -22.28 26.59 -20.89
C ASP A 617 -22.50 26.83 -19.38
N VAL A 618 -22.00 27.96 -18.85
CA VAL A 618 -22.23 28.38 -17.46
C VAL A 618 -23.68 28.81 -17.23
N GLU A 619 -24.30 29.58 -18.14
CA GLU A 619 -25.71 29.96 -18.06
C GLU A 619 -26.61 28.71 -18.01
N ALA A 620 -26.30 27.66 -18.78
CA ALA A 620 -27.02 26.40 -18.71
C ALA A 620 -26.90 25.73 -17.33
N LEU A 621 -25.72 25.74 -16.71
CA LEU A 621 -25.51 25.23 -15.35
C LEU A 621 -26.34 26.01 -14.32
N LEU A 622 -26.28 27.35 -14.37
CA LEU A 622 -26.97 28.24 -13.44
C LEU A 622 -28.50 28.20 -13.60
N ALA A 623 -28.98 27.97 -14.83
CA ALA A 623 -30.40 27.86 -15.13
C ALA A 623 -31.01 26.50 -14.75
N PHE A 624 -30.19 25.47 -14.50
CA PHE A 624 -30.66 24.08 -14.36
C PHE A 624 -31.72 23.90 -13.28
N ALA A 625 -31.61 24.61 -12.16
CA ALA A 625 -32.57 24.56 -11.05
C ALA A 625 -33.70 25.61 -11.14
N GLY A 626 -33.90 26.23 -12.32
CA GLY A 626 -35.02 27.14 -12.58
C GLY A 626 -34.87 28.54 -11.96
N ASN A 627 -33.65 28.96 -11.61
CA ASN A 627 -33.41 30.24 -10.93
C ASN A 627 -32.28 31.07 -11.58
N ALA A 628 -32.17 31.08 -12.91
CA ALA A 628 -31.11 31.81 -13.61
C ALA A 628 -31.05 33.30 -13.27
N GLY A 629 -32.20 33.93 -13.00
CA GLY A 629 -32.32 35.38 -12.81
C GLY A 629 -31.67 35.96 -11.54
N VAL A 630 -31.29 35.12 -10.56
CA VAL A 630 -30.56 35.60 -9.37
C VAL A 630 -29.06 35.74 -9.58
N TYR A 631 -28.55 35.21 -10.70
CA TYR A 631 -27.15 35.25 -11.04
C TYR A 631 -26.81 36.44 -11.91
N ARG A 632 -25.70 37.11 -11.61
CA ARG A 632 -25.16 38.22 -12.42
C ARG A 632 -23.73 37.92 -12.86
N PHE A 633 -23.42 38.31 -14.09
CA PHE A 633 -22.07 38.29 -14.65
C PHE A 633 -21.54 39.72 -14.64
N VAL A 634 -20.70 40.03 -13.66
CA VAL A 634 -20.12 41.36 -13.49
C VAL A 634 -18.68 41.32 -14.02
N ALA A 635 -18.25 42.36 -14.75
CA ALA A 635 -16.85 42.48 -15.14
C ALA A 635 -15.97 42.43 -13.88
N GLY A 636 -14.94 41.59 -13.90
CA GLY A 636 -14.10 41.35 -12.74
C GLY A 636 -12.68 40.99 -13.14
N GLU A 637 -11.83 40.79 -12.14
CA GLU A 637 -10.43 40.46 -12.33
C GLU A 637 -10.08 39.18 -11.57
N HIS A 638 -9.20 38.37 -12.14
CA HIS A 638 -8.61 37.20 -11.51
C HIS A 638 -7.18 37.03 -12.05
N PRO A 639 -6.15 36.76 -11.22
CA PRO A 639 -4.76 36.71 -11.68
C PRO A 639 -4.51 35.73 -12.86
N ALA A 640 -5.21 34.59 -12.85
CA ALA A 640 -5.12 33.58 -13.91
C ALA A 640 -5.89 33.90 -15.21
N LEU A 641 -6.71 34.97 -15.25
CA LEU A 641 -7.62 35.26 -16.36
C LEU A 641 -7.31 36.61 -17.02
N HIS A 642 -7.63 36.75 -18.30
CA HIS A 642 -7.47 37.99 -19.06
C HIS A 642 -8.41 39.09 -18.52
N PRO A 643 -7.91 40.28 -18.12
CA PRO A 643 -8.71 41.30 -17.44
C PRO A 643 -9.88 41.83 -18.29
N GLY A 644 -9.69 41.99 -19.61
CA GLY A 644 -10.76 42.40 -20.53
C GLY A 644 -11.75 41.29 -20.94
N GLN A 645 -11.57 40.05 -20.46
CA GLN A 645 -12.41 38.89 -20.82
C GLN A 645 -12.68 38.02 -19.60
N THR A 646 -13.01 38.65 -18.47
CA THR A 646 -13.29 37.99 -17.20
C THR A 646 -14.62 38.48 -16.63
N ALA A 647 -15.46 37.54 -16.21
CA ALA A 647 -16.65 37.83 -15.44
C ALA A 647 -16.59 37.12 -14.09
N ARG A 648 -16.82 37.91 -13.03
CA ARG A 648 -17.14 37.43 -11.70
C ARG A 648 -18.64 37.10 -11.65
N ILE A 649 -18.97 35.90 -11.17
CA ILE A 649 -20.35 35.42 -11.10
C ILE A 649 -20.83 35.60 -9.67
N GLU A 650 -21.95 36.29 -9.51
CA GLU A 650 -22.52 36.59 -8.19
C GLU A 650 -23.95 36.12 -8.07
N ARG A 651 -24.35 35.76 -6.84
CA ARG A 651 -25.73 35.50 -6.42
C ARG A 651 -26.01 36.34 -5.18
N ASP A 652 -26.93 37.29 -5.28
CA ASP A 652 -27.24 38.22 -4.19
C ASP A 652 -25.99 38.91 -3.60
N GLY A 653 -25.01 39.26 -4.47
CA GLY A 653 -23.73 39.85 -4.10
C GLY A 653 -22.67 38.88 -3.54
N ARG A 654 -23.01 37.60 -3.31
CA ARG A 654 -22.04 36.56 -2.92
C ARG A 654 -21.32 36.00 -4.12
N LEU A 655 -20.02 35.73 -3.98
CA LEU A 655 -19.20 35.13 -5.02
C LEU A 655 -19.62 33.67 -5.25
N VAL A 656 -20.08 33.38 -6.47
CA VAL A 656 -20.36 32.01 -6.93
C VAL A 656 -19.12 31.42 -7.60
N GLY A 657 -18.38 32.22 -8.36
CA GLY A 657 -17.28 31.74 -9.16
C GLY A 657 -16.81 32.74 -10.21
N PHE A 658 -16.03 32.24 -11.17
CA PHE A 658 -15.47 33.04 -12.26
C PHE A 658 -15.61 32.31 -13.59
N VAL A 659 -15.68 33.07 -14.68
CA VAL A 659 -15.55 32.59 -16.06
C VAL A 659 -14.71 33.58 -16.85
N GLY A 660 -13.79 33.10 -17.69
CA GLY A 660 -12.95 33.96 -18.49
C GLY A 660 -11.97 33.24 -19.40
N SER A 661 -11.21 34.02 -20.16
CA SER A 661 -10.08 33.54 -20.95
C SER A 661 -8.82 33.44 -20.09
N LEU A 662 -7.99 32.42 -20.28
CA LEU A 662 -6.68 32.28 -19.65
C LEU A 662 -5.82 33.51 -19.94
N HIS A 663 -5.12 34.03 -18.92
CA HIS A 663 -4.24 35.18 -19.12
C HIS A 663 -3.15 34.85 -20.16
N PRO A 664 -2.88 35.71 -21.17
CA PRO A 664 -1.92 35.41 -22.23
C PRO A 664 -0.50 35.15 -21.72
N GLU A 665 -0.06 35.86 -20.68
CA GLU A 665 1.25 35.60 -20.06
C GLU A 665 1.31 34.21 -19.44
N LEU A 666 0.23 33.78 -18.77
CA LEU A 666 0.14 32.44 -18.18
C LEU A 666 0.10 31.36 -19.26
N ALA A 667 -0.64 31.60 -20.35
CA ALA A 667 -0.64 30.72 -21.53
C ALA A 667 0.78 30.60 -22.13
N GLY A 668 1.50 31.72 -22.25
CA GLY A 668 2.89 31.75 -22.70
C GLY A 668 3.84 30.98 -21.78
N THR A 669 3.76 31.19 -20.46
CA THR A 669 4.54 30.43 -19.46
C THR A 669 4.26 28.94 -19.53
N LEU A 670 3.00 28.55 -19.79
CA LEU A 670 2.61 27.16 -19.93
C LEU A 670 2.87 26.60 -21.33
N GLY A 671 3.29 27.40 -22.31
CA GLY A 671 3.51 26.95 -23.69
C GLY A 671 2.22 26.52 -24.40
N ILE A 672 1.13 27.28 -24.21
CA ILE A 672 -0.17 27.05 -24.84
C ILE A 672 -0.41 28.18 -25.85
N ASP A 673 -0.44 27.83 -27.14
CA ASP A 673 -0.61 28.81 -28.24
C ASP A 673 -2.08 29.13 -28.55
N GLN A 674 -3.01 28.26 -28.15
CA GLN A 674 -4.44 28.43 -28.41
C GLN A 674 -5.14 29.22 -27.29
N PRO A 675 -6.16 30.04 -27.60
CA PRO A 675 -7.02 30.62 -26.57
C PRO A 675 -7.69 29.52 -25.75
N VAL A 676 -7.64 29.63 -24.43
CA VAL A 676 -8.28 28.72 -23.48
C VAL A 676 -9.29 29.50 -22.67
N TYR A 677 -10.52 29.02 -22.61
CA TYR A 677 -11.56 29.58 -21.75
C TYR A 677 -11.84 28.64 -20.60
N MET A 678 -12.03 29.19 -19.40
CA MET A 678 -12.27 28.41 -18.20
C MET A 678 -13.34 29.01 -17.30
N PHE A 679 -14.03 28.15 -16.54
CA PHE A 679 -14.94 28.55 -15.48
C PHE A 679 -14.67 27.72 -14.23
N GLU A 680 -15.03 28.25 -13.06
CA GLU A 680 -15.07 27.52 -11.80
C GLU A 680 -16.20 28.08 -10.93
N LEU A 681 -17.07 27.20 -10.44
CA LEU A 681 -18.28 27.52 -9.67
C LEU A 681 -18.27 26.76 -8.35
N LYS A 682 -18.57 27.44 -7.26
CA LYS A 682 -18.83 26.83 -5.95
C LYS A 682 -20.16 26.10 -5.99
N LEU A 683 -20.15 24.77 -5.85
CA LEU A 683 -21.34 23.93 -6.02
C LEU A 683 -22.45 24.29 -5.02
N SER A 684 -22.11 24.71 -3.80
CA SER A 684 -23.11 25.09 -2.80
C SER A 684 -23.94 26.31 -3.22
N GLU A 685 -23.40 27.20 -4.04
CA GLU A 685 -24.09 28.44 -4.47
C GLU A 685 -24.98 28.22 -5.71
N ILE A 686 -24.80 27.11 -6.42
CA ILE A 686 -25.57 26.74 -7.62
C ILE A 686 -26.51 25.54 -7.40
N ALA A 687 -26.46 24.91 -6.24
CA ALA A 687 -27.29 23.74 -5.93
C ALA A 687 -28.77 24.11 -5.74
N GLU A 688 -29.07 25.24 -5.12
CA GLU A 688 -30.45 25.62 -4.78
C GLU A 688 -31.16 26.36 -5.91
N GLY A 689 -32.36 25.90 -6.23
CA GLY A 689 -33.21 26.47 -7.27
C GLY A 689 -34.52 27.08 -6.76
N ARG A 690 -35.47 27.20 -7.68
CA ARG A 690 -36.83 27.67 -7.41
C ARG A 690 -37.84 26.70 -8.00
N MET A 691 -38.82 26.30 -7.20
CA MET A 691 -39.94 25.49 -7.66
C MET A 691 -40.77 26.29 -8.69
N PRO A 692 -41.17 25.69 -9.83
CA PRO A 692 -42.06 26.35 -10.78
C PRO A 692 -43.36 26.82 -10.09
N SER A 693 -43.69 28.10 -10.29
CA SER A 693 -44.97 28.69 -9.88
C SER A 693 -45.74 29.05 -11.14
N PHE A 694 -46.88 28.41 -11.35
CA PHE A 694 -47.73 28.67 -12.51
C PHE A 694 -48.22 30.13 -12.52
N ALA A 695 -48.13 30.77 -13.68
CA ALA A 695 -48.75 32.05 -13.99
C ALA A 695 -49.76 31.84 -15.12
N GLU A 696 -50.94 32.45 -15.02
CA GLU A 696 -51.97 32.32 -16.05
C GLU A 696 -51.50 32.86 -17.40
N LEU A 697 -51.84 32.14 -18.47
CA LEU A 697 -51.55 32.55 -19.84
C LEU A 697 -52.62 33.53 -20.32
N SER A 698 -52.21 34.70 -20.80
CA SER A 698 -53.13 35.66 -21.41
C SER A 698 -53.74 35.09 -22.70
N ARG A 699 -55.03 35.37 -22.93
CA ARG A 699 -55.73 35.05 -24.19
C ARG A 699 -55.62 36.18 -25.22
N PHE A 700 -55.01 37.30 -24.84
CA PHE A 700 -54.93 38.52 -25.64
C PHE A 700 -53.59 38.59 -26.38
N PRO A 701 -53.52 39.27 -27.54
CA PRO A 701 -52.28 39.37 -28.31
C PRO A 701 -51.22 40.17 -27.56
N GLU A 702 -49.96 39.85 -27.84
CA GLU A 702 -48.79 40.62 -27.41
C GLU A 702 -48.49 41.78 -28.37
N VAL A 703 -47.84 42.83 -27.86
CA VAL A 703 -47.38 43.97 -28.64
C VAL A 703 -45.86 44.08 -28.48
N ARG A 704 -45.15 44.13 -29.61
CA ARG A 704 -43.70 44.31 -29.64
C ARG A 704 -43.31 45.70 -30.17
N ARG A 705 -42.27 46.29 -29.56
CA ARG A 705 -41.57 47.47 -30.06
C ARG A 705 -40.07 47.24 -30.00
N ASP A 706 -39.39 47.66 -31.05
CA ASP A 706 -37.93 47.59 -31.12
C ASP A 706 -37.34 48.98 -30.88
N LEU A 707 -36.24 49.04 -30.13
CA LEU A 707 -35.46 50.24 -29.85
C LEU A 707 -34.02 50.04 -30.27
N ALA A 708 -33.46 51.03 -30.97
CA ALA A 708 -32.03 51.12 -31.23
C ALA A 708 -31.44 52.24 -30.35
N VAL A 709 -30.69 51.84 -29.32
CA VAL A 709 -30.17 52.75 -28.30
C VAL A 709 -28.66 52.93 -28.51
N LEU A 710 -28.23 54.18 -28.70
CA LEU A 710 -26.83 54.58 -28.73
C LEU A 710 -26.36 54.93 -27.32
N VAL A 711 -25.33 54.25 -26.86
CA VAL A 711 -24.73 54.43 -25.52
C VAL A 711 -23.21 54.39 -25.60
N GLY A 712 -22.52 54.87 -24.56
CA GLY A 712 -21.07 54.72 -24.44
C GLY A 712 -20.63 53.26 -24.55
N ARG A 713 -19.51 53.02 -25.24
CA ARG A 713 -19.00 51.67 -25.57
C ARG A 713 -18.78 50.80 -24.33
N GLU A 714 -18.31 51.41 -23.25
CA GLU A 714 -17.97 50.73 -21.99
C GLU A 714 -19.19 50.40 -21.11
N ILE A 715 -20.36 50.98 -21.38
CA ILE A 715 -21.55 50.75 -20.55
C ILE A 715 -22.03 49.30 -20.73
N ALA A 716 -22.18 48.53 -19.65
CA ALA A 716 -22.54 47.13 -19.77
C ALA A 716 -23.94 46.97 -20.37
N ALA A 717 -24.11 45.98 -21.25
CA ALA A 717 -25.40 45.72 -21.87
C ALA A 717 -26.47 45.36 -20.83
N ASP A 718 -26.09 44.65 -19.77
CA ASP A 718 -27.01 44.23 -18.72
C ASP A 718 -27.51 45.40 -17.86
N ASP A 719 -26.74 46.47 -17.71
CA ASP A 719 -27.18 47.71 -17.04
C ASP A 719 -28.30 48.40 -17.83
N ILE A 720 -28.16 48.44 -19.16
CA ILE A 720 -29.18 48.96 -20.08
C ILE A 720 -30.43 48.10 -20.00
N LEU A 721 -30.30 46.77 -20.08
CA LEU A 721 -31.45 45.85 -20.01
C LEU A 721 -32.14 45.90 -18.65
N SER A 722 -31.40 46.03 -17.55
CA SER A 722 -31.95 46.17 -16.21
C SER A 722 -32.74 47.47 -16.04
N CYS A 723 -32.19 48.59 -16.51
CA CYS A 723 -32.89 49.87 -16.53
C CYS A 723 -34.19 49.80 -17.35
N ILE A 724 -34.17 49.14 -18.51
CA ILE A 724 -35.36 48.93 -19.32
C ILE A 724 -36.43 48.15 -18.53
N ARG A 725 -36.06 47.03 -17.89
CA ARG A 725 -37.02 46.22 -17.11
C ARG A 725 -37.65 47.02 -15.97
N GLU A 726 -36.86 47.85 -15.27
CA GLU A 726 -37.36 48.73 -14.19
C GLU A 726 -38.37 49.76 -14.71
N ALA A 727 -38.16 50.30 -15.91
CA ALA A 727 -39.00 51.35 -16.49
C ALA A 727 -40.19 50.82 -17.33
N ALA A 728 -40.19 49.54 -17.72
CA ALA A 728 -41.15 48.97 -18.66
C ALA A 728 -42.53 48.61 -18.08
N GLY A 729 -42.71 48.72 -16.77
CA GLY A 729 -43.96 48.41 -16.07
C GLY A 729 -44.27 46.91 -16.00
N GLU A 730 -45.42 46.58 -15.41
CA GLU A 730 -45.77 45.21 -15.01
C GLU A 730 -46.14 44.27 -16.18
N ASN A 731 -46.45 44.82 -17.35
CA ASN A 731 -46.93 44.04 -18.50
C ASN A 731 -45.81 43.56 -19.43
N LEU A 732 -44.54 43.87 -19.15
CA LEU A 732 -43.41 43.42 -19.97
C LEU A 732 -43.22 41.91 -19.78
N THR A 733 -43.35 41.14 -20.85
CA THR A 733 -43.23 39.67 -20.82
C THR A 733 -41.91 39.16 -21.41
N ASP A 734 -41.29 39.91 -22.32
CA ASP A 734 -39.99 39.58 -22.89
C ASP A 734 -39.16 40.83 -23.18
N LEU A 735 -37.84 40.70 -23.00
CA LEU A 735 -36.85 41.73 -23.35
C LEU A 735 -35.64 41.03 -23.95
N LYS A 736 -35.41 41.29 -25.24
CA LYS A 736 -34.36 40.62 -26.01
C LYS A 736 -33.40 41.61 -26.64
N LEU A 737 -32.13 41.52 -26.27
CA LEU A 737 -31.03 42.11 -27.04
C LEU A 737 -30.78 41.24 -28.28
N PHE A 738 -31.01 41.78 -29.47
CA PHE A 738 -30.89 41.00 -30.71
C PHE A 738 -29.79 41.50 -31.65
N ASP A 739 -29.24 42.70 -31.42
CA ASP A 739 -28.07 43.19 -32.14
C ASP A 739 -27.23 44.17 -31.30
N VAL A 740 -25.91 44.13 -31.52
CA VAL A 740 -24.95 45.10 -30.95
C VAL A 740 -24.02 45.55 -32.07
N TYR A 741 -24.24 46.76 -32.57
CA TYR A 741 -23.47 47.32 -33.67
C TYR A 741 -22.37 48.26 -33.18
N GLN A 742 -21.13 47.94 -33.57
CA GLN A 742 -19.93 48.77 -33.35
C GLN A 742 -19.19 48.89 -34.68
N GLY A 743 -19.42 49.97 -35.42
CA GLY A 743 -18.89 50.08 -36.77
C GLY A 743 -19.10 51.44 -37.42
N LYS A 744 -18.92 51.47 -38.74
CA LYS A 744 -19.03 52.70 -39.54
C LYS A 744 -20.48 53.25 -39.49
N GLY A 745 -20.63 54.51 -39.10
CA GLY A 745 -21.94 55.18 -39.05
C GLY A 745 -22.46 55.48 -37.64
N ILE A 746 -21.67 55.20 -36.60
CA ILE A 746 -21.85 55.69 -35.24
C ILE A 746 -20.51 56.22 -34.69
N ASP A 747 -20.54 56.97 -33.60
CA ASP A 747 -19.33 57.46 -32.94
C ASP A 747 -18.44 56.28 -32.46
N PRO A 748 -17.10 56.31 -32.65
CA PRO A 748 -16.21 55.20 -32.30
C PRO A 748 -16.15 54.85 -30.80
N LEU A 749 -16.55 55.77 -29.92
CA LEU A 749 -16.64 55.56 -28.47
C LEU A 749 -18.04 55.13 -28.05
N SER A 750 -18.94 54.89 -29.01
CA SER A 750 -20.31 54.48 -28.79
C SER A 750 -20.60 53.10 -29.38
N LYS A 751 -21.68 52.49 -28.91
CA LYS A 751 -22.27 51.29 -29.50
C LYS A 751 -23.78 51.48 -29.64
N SER A 752 -24.35 50.85 -30.66
CA SER A 752 -25.80 50.81 -30.85
C SER A 752 -26.31 49.44 -30.42
N MET A 753 -27.26 49.40 -29.49
CA MET A 753 -27.90 48.19 -29.00
C MET A 753 -29.33 48.13 -29.50
N ALA A 754 -29.68 47.08 -30.23
CA ALA A 754 -31.05 46.85 -30.70
C ALA A 754 -31.76 45.87 -29.75
N VAL A 755 -32.80 46.36 -29.10
CA VAL A 755 -33.59 45.61 -28.11
C VAL A 755 -35.04 45.51 -28.56
N GLY A 756 -35.61 44.33 -28.42
CA GLY A 756 -37.03 44.07 -28.64
C GLY A 756 -37.74 43.95 -27.29
N LEU A 757 -38.77 44.76 -27.09
CA LEU A 757 -39.59 44.79 -25.89
C LEU A 757 -40.98 44.28 -26.23
N THR A 758 -41.45 43.27 -25.50
CA THR A 758 -42.76 42.65 -25.73
C THR A 758 -43.61 42.82 -24.48
N TRP A 759 -44.82 43.36 -24.66
CA TRP A 759 -45.81 43.48 -23.59
C TRP A 759 -47.04 42.63 -23.89
N GLN A 760 -47.62 42.06 -22.84
CA GLN A 760 -48.89 41.35 -22.93
C GLN A 760 -49.68 41.56 -21.64
N HIS A 761 -50.90 42.09 -21.76
CA HIS A 761 -51.76 42.30 -20.60
C HIS A 761 -52.59 41.03 -20.32
N PRO A 762 -52.80 40.64 -19.05
CA PRO A 762 -53.48 39.38 -18.71
C PRO A 762 -54.97 39.35 -19.07
N SER A 763 -55.65 40.50 -19.04
CA SER A 763 -57.13 40.57 -19.15
C SER A 763 -57.71 41.45 -20.27
N ARG A 764 -56.88 42.04 -21.15
CA ARG A 764 -57.35 42.86 -22.29
C ARG A 764 -56.26 43.02 -23.35
N THR A 765 -56.63 43.54 -24.53
CA THR A 765 -55.65 43.99 -25.54
C THR A 765 -55.02 45.31 -25.13
N LEU A 766 -53.73 45.49 -25.45
CA LEU A 766 -53.03 46.75 -25.28
C LEU A 766 -53.27 47.68 -26.48
N ASN A 767 -53.55 48.96 -26.24
CA ASN A 767 -53.63 49.99 -27.28
C ASN A 767 -52.27 50.67 -27.53
N ASP A 768 -52.14 51.42 -28.62
CA ASP A 768 -50.85 52.03 -28.98
C ASP A 768 -50.46 53.18 -28.04
N ASP A 769 -51.44 53.93 -27.51
CA ASP A 769 -51.17 55.10 -26.65
C ASP A 769 -50.50 54.70 -25.33
N GLU A 770 -50.96 53.61 -24.70
CA GLU A 770 -50.35 53.13 -23.45
C GLU A 770 -48.95 52.54 -23.67
N VAL A 771 -48.73 51.83 -24.78
CA VAL A 771 -47.40 51.29 -25.13
C VAL A 771 -46.44 52.43 -25.44
N ASN A 772 -46.85 53.43 -26.21
CA ASN A 772 -46.04 54.61 -26.51
C ASN A 772 -45.69 55.41 -25.23
N GLY A 773 -46.64 55.51 -24.29
CA GLY A 773 -46.40 56.13 -22.99
C GLY A 773 -45.33 55.42 -22.16
N VAL A 774 -45.32 54.08 -22.15
CA VAL A 774 -44.28 53.28 -21.48
C VAL A 774 -42.94 53.42 -22.20
N MET A 775 -42.94 53.36 -23.54
CA MET A 775 -41.74 53.53 -24.35
C MET A 775 -41.04 54.86 -24.09
N GLN A 776 -41.80 55.96 -23.97
CA GLN A 776 -41.22 57.27 -23.66
C GLN A 776 -40.58 57.29 -22.27
N LYS A 777 -41.19 56.63 -21.27
CA LYS A 777 -40.60 56.50 -19.93
C LYS A 777 -39.27 55.74 -19.95
N ILE A 778 -39.19 54.66 -20.72
CA ILE A 778 -37.96 53.89 -20.89
C ILE A 778 -36.86 54.77 -21.51
N LEU A 779 -37.18 55.49 -22.59
CA LEU A 779 -36.23 56.39 -23.26
C LEU A 779 -35.72 57.48 -22.31
N THR A 780 -36.62 58.14 -21.58
CA THR A 780 -36.23 59.16 -20.58
C THR A 780 -35.34 58.57 -19.49
N SER A 781 -35.64 57.36 -19.00
CA SER A 781 -34.80 56.71 -17.98
C SER A 781 -33.40 56.35 -18.51
N LEU A 782 -33.31 55.88 -19.75
CA LEU A 782 -32.04 55.59 -20.41
C LEU A 782 -31.23 56.86 -20.70
N GLU A 783 -31.90 57.95 -21.10
CA GLU A 783 -31.29 59.28 -21.30
C GLU A 783 -30.71 59.81 -19.98
N GLU A 784 -31.47 59.76 -18.88
CA GLU A 784 -31.06 60.26 -17.57
C GLU A 784 -29.92 59.47 -16.93
N ARG A 785 -29.95 58.13 -17.03
CA ARG A 785 -28.95 57.26 -16.36
C ARG A 785 -27.67 57.05 -17.16
N PHE A 786 -27.76 57.03 -18.49
CA PHE A 786 -26.66 56.60 -19.36
C PHE A 786 -26.34 57.57 -20.49
N ASN A 787 -27.00 58.74 -20.55
CA ASN A 787 -26.92 59.66 -21.68
C ASN A 787 -27.23 58.98 -23.02
N ALA A 788 -28.14 58.01 -22.98
CA ALA A 788 -28.53 57.23 -24.15
C ALA A 788 -29.22 58.12 -25.19
N THR A 789 -29.08 57.79 -26.47
CA THR A 789 -29.83 58.46 -27.55
C THR A 789 -30.48 57.44 -28.48
N LEU A 790 -31.64 57.79 -29.04
CA LEU A 790 -32.27 56.94 -30.05
C LEU A 790 -31.49 57.07 -31.38
N ARG A 791 -31.11 55.93 -31.96
CA ARG A 791 -30.55 55.90 -33.31
C ARG A 791 -31.65 56.19 -34.32
N LYS A 792 -31.50 57.27 -35.08
CA LYS A 792 -32.41 57.66 -36.16
C LYS A 792 -32.26 56.77 -37.38
#